data_AF-A0A7J6M7F9-F1
#
_entry.id   AF-A0A7J6M7F9-F1
#
_cell.length_a   1.000
_cell.length_b   1.000
_cell.length_c   1.000
_cell.angle_alpha   90.00
_cell.angle_beta   90.00
_cell.angle_gamma   90.00
#
_symmetry.space_group_name_H-M   'P 1'
#
loop_
_entity.id
_entity.type
_entity.pdbx_description
1 polymer ?
#
loop_
_entity_poly.entity_id
_entity_poly.type
_entity_poly.pdbx_seq_one_letter_code
_entity_poly.pdbx_strand_id
1 'polypeptide(L)'
;MTSMRTMCGGLGEAMAADDTVRSLCNKVRPAIEQSNKSNAALSEFEPISYRSQVVAGTNYFVKIKVGPDAYAHARIFQPLPCYGSTPELGGVQLPCLLGGIDGGVEAEDESASSNPYVQWFQLHMNNEAITRGFKFDRHFGSPSELDPLYVVELDNLAMCTQKTNFLNPLLRAKIIRLLRDFGNKKDVERYARYVMQRQRSRSSTELPRVLSSAFLPEKEEDKDKTRLDRITKGQHFQELKHTMPELFDPERSQEISELQRLSIAHAEDSRHRLYQQFYSPEAAVAYLAHRFSPAYAVNFRVLHEVMKRCPDFKPTSILDYGSGPAPSVCAAMDVWGQRLIKQVTCIEPSVHMKQMGKYMLSDFSAHVEWSSQLYDSKNQRQGIITISYVLMHLKGQEARDLLVRNLWNRLEDGGVLVVIEAGTPTGFRFIHHIRELFIMQLPPKAFHFVAPCPHESMCPLATTGRDWCHFHQGVKRLPHYVYNKGSQARHVEWDKFSFLVVRKGVGPRQKYDKEEDAPTAAEKSYFWPRLLMPPIKAGGHTLVDACSAPNNFERLSVSKAKPHTMGYRFSRKVMWGDLWRFPKRVNRRNAREYVPEETKRHLERLAKKAYENIRGKKDHEKGTTKEEFKDEKQEEPLHYGK
;
A
#
# COMPACT_ATOMS: atom_id res chain seq x y z
N MET A 1 -14.39 4.81 58.71
CA MET A 1 -13.87 5.90 57.86
C MET A 1 -12.66 5.37 57.11
N THR A 2 -12.84 4.95 55.86
CA THR A 2 -11.78 4.35 55.03
C THR A 2 -11.29 5.41 54.06
N SER A 3 -10.13 6.00 54.36
CA SER A 3 -9.44 6.99 53.53
C SER A 3 -9.08 6.39 52.17
N MET A 4 -9.77 6.80 51.10
CA MET A 4 -9.36 6.49 49.72
C MET A 4 -8.00 7.14 49.44
N ARG A 5 -6.98 6.30 49.20
CA ARG A 5 -5.64 6.73 48.80
C ARG A 5 -5.68 7.34 47.40
N THR A 6 -5.57 8.66 47.29
CA THR A 6 -5.30 9.36 46.02
C THR A 6 -3.88 8.99 45.57
N MET A 7 -3.72 8.25 44.47
CA MET A 7 -2.40 7.93 43.93
C MET A 7 -1.80 9.15 43.21
N CYS A 8 -0.59 9.56 43.60
CA CYS A 8 0.16 10.60 42.91
C CYS A 8 0.32 10.25 41.41
N GLY A 9 0.02 11.21 40.53
CA GLY A 9 0.10 11.04 39.07
C GLY A 9 -1.15 10.48 38.37
N GLY A 10 -2.16 9.99 39.10
CA GLY A 10 -3.43 9.53 38.53
C GLY A 10 -4.48 10.65 38.40
N LEU A 11 -5.34 10.58 37.39
CA LEU A 11 -6.55 11.42 37.29
C LEU A 11 -7.61 10.90 38.27
N GLY A 12 -8.13 11.79 39.11
CA GLY A 12 -9.25 11.51 40.01
C GLY A 12 -10.58 11.29 39.28
N GLU A 13 -11.61 10.93 40.04
CA GLU A 13 -12.98 10.78 39.54
C GLU A 13 -13.58 12.13 39.09
N ALA A 14 -14.61 12.08 38.25
CA ALA A 14 -15.31 13.28 37.82
C ALA A 14 -16.17 13.83 38.95
N MET A 15 -15.97 15.08 39.31
CA MET A 15 -16.71 15.79 40.34
C MET A 15 -17.45 16.97 39.72
N ALA A 16 -18.58 17.36 40.32
CA ALA A 16 -19.25 18.62 39.97
C ALA A 16 -18.33 19.81 40.33
N ALA A 17 -18.41 20.90 39.57
CA ALA A 17 -17.57 22.07 39.83
C ALA A 17 -17.93 22.73 41.18
N ASP A 18 -16.97 22.72 42.09
CA ASP A 18 -17.03 23.36 43.40
C ASP A 18 -16.48 24.80 43.36
N ASP A 19 -16.59 25.51 44.48
CA ASP A 19 -16.17 26.91 44.58
C ASP A 19 -14.69 27.12 44.31
N THR A 20 -13.86 26.09 44.57
CA THR A 20 -12.42 26.16 44.32
C THR A 20 -12.15 26.19 42.82
N VAL A 21 -12.79 25.30 42.06
CA VAL A 21 -12.65 25.23 40.60
C VAL A 21 -13.29 26.43 39.93
N ARG A 22 -14.41 26.95 40.44
CA ARG A 22 -15.00 28.20 39.97
C ARG A 22 -14.04 29.39 40.12
N SER A 23 -13.38 29.50 41.27
CA SER A 23 -12.37 30.54 41.52
C SER A 23 -11.16 30.41 40.58
N LEU A 24 -10.69 29.17 40.35
CA LEU A 24 -9.58 28.90 39.42
C LEU A 24 -9.94 29.28 37.97
N CYS A 25 -11.12 28.89 37.49
CA CYS A 25 -11.61 29.23 36.15
C CYS A 25 -11.73 30.74 35.95
N ASN A 26 -12.21 31.48 36.95
CA ASN A 26 -12.31 32.94 36.88
C ASN A 26 -10.93 33.62 36.77
N LYS A 27 -9.92 33.10 37.47
CA LYS A 27 -8.55 33.64 37.41
C LYS A 27 -7.88 33.44 36.04
N VAL A 28 -8.17 32.33 35.35
CA VAL A 28 -7.60 32.04 34.02
C VAL A 28 -8.51 32.45 32.85
N ARG A 29 -9.70 32.99 33.13
CA ARG A 29 -10.68 33.40 32.12
C ARG A 29 -10.09 34.36 31.07
N PRO A 30 -9.31 35.41 31.43
CA PRO A 30 -8.71 36.29 30.42
C PRO A 30 -7.78 35.53 29.45
N ALA A 31 -7.03 34.54 29.94
CA ALA A 31 -6.15 33.71 29.10
C ALA A 31 -6.95 32.76 28.19
N ILE A 32 -8.13 32.30 28.64
CA ILE A 32 -9.04 31.48 27.83
C ILE A 32 -9.66 32.32 26.70
N GLU A 33 -10.12 33.53 27.02
CA GLU A 33 -10.69 34.47 26.04
C GLU A 33 -9.64 34.91 25.01
N GLN A 34 -8.39 35.16 25.44
CA GLN A 34 -7.29 35.48 24.53
C GLN A 34 -6.89 34.30 23.62
N SER A 35 -7.13 33.06 24.06
CA SER A 35 -6.91 31.86 23.24
C SER A 35 -8.02 31.63 22.21
N ASN A 36 -9.09 32.42 22.23
CA ASN A 36 -10.21 32.32 21.30
C ASN A 36 -9.92 33.02 19.96
N LYS A 37 -9.36 32.28 19.01
CA LYS A 37 -9.04 32.77 17.66
C LYS A 37 -10.25 33.26 16.84
N SER A 38 -11.48 32.95 17.26
CA SER A 38 -12.71 33.33 16.56
C SER A 38 -13.22 34.75 16.89
N ASN A 39 -12.67 35.41 17.93
CA ASN A 39 -13.14 36.69 18.47
C ASN A 39 -14.65 36.76 18.82
N ALA A 40 -15.37 35.63 18.84
CA ALA A 40 -16.75 35.58 19.31
C ALA A 40 -16.79 35.68 20.85
N ALA A 41 -17.62 36.57 21.39
CA ALA A 41 -17.80 36.69 22.83
C ALA A 41 -18.40 35.39 23.41
N LEU A 42 -17.80 34.87 24.49
CA LEU A 42 -18.37 33.73 25.22
C LEU A 42 -19.64 34.23 25.93
N SER A 43 -20.81 33.81 25.46
CA SER A 43 -22.10 34.29 25.97
C SER A 43 -22.41 33.79 27.38
N GLU A 44 -21.79 32.67 27.76
CA GLU A 44 -21.83 32.08 29.10
C GLU A 44 -20.40 31.73 29.56
N PHE A 45 -20.20 31.53 30.87
CA PHE A 45 -18.93 31.01 31.39
C PHE A 45 -19.16 30.29 32.72
N GLU A 46 -19.69 29.06 32.65
CA GLU A 46 -20.02 28.27 33.84
C GLU A 46 -19.26 26.94 33.90
N PRO A 47 -18.36 26.73 34.87
CA PRO A 47 -17.76 25.42 35.13
C PRO A 47 -18.83 24.40 35.57
N ILE A 48 -18.93 23.27 34.87
CA ILE A 48 -19.93 22.22 35.11
C ILE A 48 -19.34 21.07 35.93
N SER A 49 -18.17 20.58 35.51
CA SER A 49 -17.52 19.44 36.15
C SER A 49 -16.02 19.46 35.94
N TYR A 50 -15.29 18.75 36.80
CA TYR A 50 -13.84 18.66 36.73
C TYR A 50 -13.28 17.30 37.14
N ARG A 51 -12.01 17.08 36.80
CA ARG A 51 -11.14 16.06 37.37
C ARG A 51 -9.83 16.69 37.81
N SER A 52 -9.24 16.19 38.88
CA SER A 52 -7.95 16.68 39.38
C SER A 52 -6.86 15.61 39.22
N GLN A 53 -5.61 16.06 39.11
CA GLN A 53 -4.42 15.21 39.10
C GLN A 53 -3.31 15.88 39.90
N VAL A 54 -2.87 15.22 40.97
CA VAL A 54 -1.78 15.70 41.83
C VAL A 54 -0.43 15.40 41.16
N VAL A 55 0.38 16.44 40.99
CA VAL A 55 1.75 16.45 40.44
C VAL A 55 2.65 17.29 41.37
N ALA A 56 3.69 17.97 40.88
CA ALA A 56 4.38 19.04 41.62
C ALA A 56 3.51 20.32 41.70
N GLY A 57 2.27 20.17 42.20
CA GLY A 57 1.14 21.08 42.05
C GLY A 57 -0.14 20.27 41.76
N THR A 58 -1.20 20.90 41.29
CA THR A 58 -2.45 20.21 40.92
C THR A 58 -2.91 20.64 39.54
N ASN A 59 -3.12 19.68 38.63
CA ASN A 59 -3.83 19.95 37.38
C ASN A 59 -5.34 19.75 37.59
N TYR A 60 -6.15 20.72 37.17
CA TYR A 60 -7.59 20.65 37.08
C TYR A 60 -8.00 20.59 35.61
N PHE A 61 -8.80 19.60 35.23
CA PHE A 61 -9.38 19.44 33.90
C PHE A 61 -10.86 19.77 33.99
N VAL A 62 -11.26 20.92 33.48
CA VAL A 62 -12.57 21.51 33.74
C VAL A 62 -13.38 21.62 32.45
N LYS A 63 -14.65 21.18 32.51
CA LYS A 63 -15.65 21.43 31.48
C LYS A 63 -16.41 22.71 31.81
N ILE A 64 -16.38 23.68 30.92
CA ILE A 64 -16.97 25.02 31.10
C ILE A 64 -18.03 25.22 30.01
N LYS A 65 -19.25 25.53 30.38
CA LYS A 65 -20.31 25.95 29.46
C LYS A 65 -20.04 27.37 29.01
N VAL A 66 -19.96 27.58 27.70
CA VAL A 66 -19.59 28.86 27.09
C VAL A 66 -20.65 29.44 26.14
N GLY A 67 -21.79 28.74 26.02
CA GLY A 67 -22.99 29.17 25.29
C GLY A 67 -24.11 28.12 25.44
N PRO A 68 -25.25 28.30 24.75
CA PRO A 68 -26.44 27.45 24.91
C PRO A 68 -26.13 25.96 24.77
N ASP A 69 -25.37 25.59 23.73
CA ASP A 69 -24.93 24.22 23.43
C ASP A 69 -23.41 24.10 23.23
N ALA A 70 -22.65 25.07 23.76
CA ALA A 70 -21.21 25.17 23.54
C ALA A 70 -20.42 24.93 24.83
N TYR A 71 -19.41 24.05 24.77
CA TYR A 71 -18.54 23.75 25.91
C TYR A 71 -17.08 23.94 25.56
N ALA A 72 -16.35 24.58 26.47
CA ALA A 72 -14.90 24.66 26.47
C ALA A 72 -14.32 23.66 27.47
N HIS A 73 -13.16 23.09 27.15
CA HIS A 73 -12.41 22.23 28.07
C HIS A 73 -11.08 22.89 28.40
N ALA A 74 -10.87 23.23 29.66
CA ALA A 74 -9.67 23.92 30.15
C ALA A 74 -8.84 23.02 31.05
N ARG A 75 -7.52 23.07 30.90
CA ARG A 75 -6.55 22.52 31.84
C ARG A 75 -5.93 23.67 32.63
N ILE A 76 -6.15 23.69 33.93
CA ILE A 76 -5.63 24.71 34.85
C ILE A 76 -4.60 24.06 35.76
N PHE A 77 -3.41 24.62 35.82
CA PHE A 77 -2.36 24.17 36.72
C PHE A 77 -2.28 25.11 37.92
N GLN A 78 -2.47 24.57 39.12
CA GLN A 78 -2.26 25.29 40.37
C GLN A 78 -0.91 24.84 40.97
N PRO A 79 0.11 25.72 41.01
CA PRO A 79 1.38 25.42 41.67
C PRO A 79 1.22 25.26 43.19
N LEU A 80 2.18 24.57 43.82
CA LEU A 80 2.23 24.44 45.28
C LEU A 80 2.50 25.81 45.91
N PRO A 81 1.99 26.08 47.14
CA PRO A 81 2.11 27.39 47.78
C PRO A 81 3.54 27.96 47.87
N CYS A 82 4.55 27.10 47.95
CA CYS A 82 5.96 27.49 48.02
C CYS A 82 6.58 27.96 46.69
N TYR A 83 5.92 27.75 45.54
CA TYR A 83 6.40 28.12 44.21
C TYR A 83 5.58 29.25 43.56
N GLY A 84 4.69 29.89 44.33
CA GLY A 84 3.72 30.88 43.84
C GLY A 84 2.27 30.37 43.95
N SER A 85 1.31 31.28 44.08
CA SER A 85 -0.11 30.93 44.31
C SER A 85 -1.02 31.17 43.10
N THR A 86 -0.47 31.66 41.99
CA THR A 86 -1.22 32.02 40.78
C THR A 86 -1.47 30.79 39.90
N PRO A 87 -2.73 30.46 39.57
CA PRO A 87 -3.03 29.39 38.64
C PRO A 87 -2.73 29.80 37.20
N GLU A 88 -2.25 28.83 36.41
CA GLU A 88 -1.87 29.02 35.01
C GLU A 88 -2.74 28.16 34.08
N LEU A 89 -3.09 28.70 32.91
CA LEU A 89 -3.79 27.94 31.89
C LEU A 89 -2.79 27.04 31.16
N GLY A 90 -2.83 25.74 31.44
CA GLY A 90 -1.98 24.74 30.77
C GLY A 90 -2.51 24.30 29.38
N GLY A 91 -3.72 24.72 29.01
CA GLY A 91 -4.30 24.53 27.68
C GLY A 91 -5.82 24.68 27.68
N VAL A 92 -6.40 25.12 26.55
CA VAL A 92 -7.85 25.23 26.39
C VAL A 92 -8.28 24.76 25.01
N GLN A 93 -9.38 24.02 24.96
CA GLN A 93 -10.09 23.68 23.73
C GLN A 93 -11.41 24.45 23.72
N LEU A 94 -11.57 25.33 22.73
CA LEU A 94 -12.79 26.11 22.50
C LEU A 94 -13.63 25.46 21.38
N PRO A 95 -14.95 25.71 21.33
CA PRO A 95 -15.78 25.25 20.23
C PRO A 95 -15.33 25.87 18.90
N CYS A 96 -15.09 25.06 17.86
CA CYS A 96 -14.84 25.58 16.52
C CYS A 96 -16.17 25.88 15.83
N LEU A 97 -16.50 27.16 15.60
CA LEU A 97 -17.54 27.53 14.64
C LEU A 97 -16.96 27.43 13.22
N LEU A 98 -16.87 26.20 12.71
CA LEU A 98 -16.85 25.97 11.26
C LEU A 98 -18.28 25.65 10.88
N GLY A 99 -18.88 26.49 10.03
CA GLY A 99 -20.23 26.32 9.52
C GLY A 99 -20.43 24.91 8.97
N GLY A 100 -21.40 24.20 9.54
CA GLY A 100 -21.68 22.80 9.28
C GLY A 100 -22.69 22.29 10.28
N ILE A 101 -23.94 22.68 10.05
CA ILE A 101 -25.24 22.09 10.41
C ILE A 101 -25.20 21.07 11.57
N ASP A 102 -25.93 21.44 12.62
CA ASP A 102 -26.08 20.80 13.92
C ASP A 102 -26.38 19.30 13.87
N GLY A 103 -25.60 18.55 14.66
CA GLY A 103 -26.01 17.25 15.17
C GLY A 103 -26.89 17.45 16.40
N GLY A 104 -28.17 17.67 16.17
CA GLY A 104 -29.20 17.78 17.19
C GLY A 104 -30.58 17.73 16.56
N VAL A 105 -31.03 16.54 16.15
CA VAL A 105 -32.44 16.29 15.86
C VAL A 105 -32.83 15.06 16.67
N GLU A 106 -33.87 15.25 17.47
CA GLU A 106 -34.79 14.22 17.90
C GLU A 106 -35.31 13.44 16.67
N ALA A 107 -36.18 12.47 16.88
CA ALA A 107 -36.75 11.71 15.77
C ALA A 107 -37.36 12.62 14.68
N GLU A 108 -37.32 12.10 13.44
CA GLU A 108 -37.96 12.59 12.21
C GLU A 108 -37.08 13.48 11.31
N ASP A 109 -36.38 12.84 10.36
CA ASP A 109 -36.19 13.46 9.03
C ASP A 109 -36.09 12.39 7.93
N GLU A 110 -37.16 12.35 7.14
CA GLU A 110 -37.34 11.54 5.94
C GLU A 110 -36.50 12.09 4.78
N SER A 111 -35.18 11.90 4.78
CA SER A 111 -34.41 12.04 3.53
C SER A 111 -33.12 11.21 3.47
N ALA A 112 -33.03 10.13 4.24
CA ALA A 112 -32.09 9.06 3.92
C ALA A 112 -32.54 8.45 2.59
N SER A 113 -31.75 8.64 1.54
CA SER A 113 -31.95 7.94 0.26
C SER A 113 -32.28 6.47 0.56
N SER A 114 -33.46 6.02 0.13
CA SER A 114 -33.92 4.63 0.28
C SER A 114 -32.99 3.63 -0.43
N ASN A 115 -32.00 4.13 -1.17
CA ASN A 115 -30.99 3.34 -1.82
C ASN A 115 -29.93 2.85 -0.80
N PRO A 116 -29.89 1.54 -0.49
CA PRO A 116 -28.92 0.96 0.45
C PRO A 116 -27.47 1.19 0.03
N TYR A 117 -27.23 1.46 -1.25
CA TYR A 117 -25.91 1.79 -1.79
C TYR A 117 -25.40 3.14 -1.30
N VAL A 118 -26.25 4.17 -1.28
CA VAL A 118 -25.85 5.53 -0.88
C VAL A 118 -25.51 5.54 0.61
N GLN A 119 -26.31 4.84 1.41
CA GLN A 119 -26.06 4.68 2.85
C GLN A 119 -24.77 3.89 3.12
N TRP A 120 -24.53 2.79 2.39
CA TRP A 120 -23.28 2.04 2.50
C TRP A 120 -22.06 2.86 2.07
N PHE A 121 -22.16 3.60 0.95
CA PHE A 121 -21.10 4.44 0.41
C PHE A 121 -20.72 5.55 1.39
N GLN A 122 -21.71 6.27 1.94
CA GLN A 122 -21.48 7.30 2.97
C GLN A 122 -20.81 6.72 4.22
N LEU A 123 -21.26 5.55 4.71
CA LEU A 123 -20.68 4.90 5.90
C LEU A 123 -19.23 4.39 5.71
N HIS A 124 -18.84 4.04 4.49
CA HIS A 124 -17.55 3.36 4.22
C HIS A 124 -16.55 4.21 3.44
N MET A 125 -16.98 5.29 2.77
CA MET A 125 -16.13 6.17 1.95
C MET A 125 -16.01 7.59 2.46
N ASN A 126 -17.00 8.14 3.19
CA ASN A 126 -16.76 9.39 3.89
C ASN A 126 -15.80 9.11 5.04
N ASN A 127 -14.69 9.85 5.07
CA ASN A 127 -13.62 9.80 6.06
C ASN A 127 -14.08 10.06 7.52
N GLU A 128 -15.38 10.16 7.78
CA GLU A 128 -15.97 10.64 9.03
C GLU A 128 -16.28 9.53 10.05
N ALA A 129 -16.21 8.25 9.70
CA ALA A 129 -16.63 7.17 10.60
C ALA A 129 -15.63 6.00 10.75
N ILE A 130 -14.36 6.29 11.01
CA ILE A 130 -13.50 5.36 11.77
C ILE A 130 -12.98 6.09 13.01
N THR A 131 -13.87 6.43 13.94
CA THR A 131 -13.51 6.91 15.28
C THR A 131 -12.93 5.76 16.10
N ARG A 132 -11.65 5.44 15.89
CA ARG A 132 -10.87 4.65 16.85
C ARG A 132 -10.42 5.57 17.98
N GLY A 133 -11.27 5.66 19.01
CA GLY A 133 -11.02 6.19 20.35
C GLY A 133 -9.84 7.15 20.50
N PHE A 134 -10.13 8.43 20.59
CA PHE A 134 -9.19 9.46 21.02
C PHE A 134 -8.65 9.13 22.42
N LYS A 135 -7.33 9.02 22.55
CA LYS A 135 -6.65 9.07 23.85
C LYS A 135 -5.62 10.19 23.80
N PHE A 136 -5.98 11.27 24.50
CA PHE A 136 -5.11 12.36 24.90
C PHE A 136 -3.87 11.80 25.60
N ASP A 137 -2.72 12.08 25.01
CA ASP A 137 -1.38 12.00 25.60
C ASP A 137 -0.44 12.55 24.52
N ARG A 138 -0.42 13.88 24.37
CA ARG A 138 0.59 14.61 23.60
C ARG A 138 1.00 15.82 24.42
N HIS A 139 2.07 15.65 25.20
CA HIS A 139 2.99 16.73 25.53
C HIS A 139 4.39 16.25 25.15
N PHE A 140 4.93 16.81 24.08
CA PHE A 140 6.37 16.96 23.85
C PHE A 140 6.54 18.27 23.09
N GLY A 141 7.36 19.17 23.65
CA GLY A 141 7.48 20.55 23.22
C GLY A 141 8.52 20.80 22.14
N SER A 142 8.35 21.98 21.52
CA SER A 142 9.24 22.75 20.63
C SER A 142 9.39 22.27 19.17
N PRO A 143 9.75 23.17 18.24
CA PRO A 143 9.08 24.41 17.85
C PRO A 143 8.82 24.37 16.33
N SER A 144 7.89 23.52 15.90
CA SER A 144 7.39 23.41 14.51
C SER A 144 6.22 22.42 14.46
N GLU A 145 5.21 22.63 15.32
CA GLU A 145 4.10 21.69 15.47
C GLU A 145 3.30 21.58 14.16
N LEU A 146 3.50 20.46 13.45
CA LEU A 146 2.66 20.06 12.32
C LEU A 146 1.20 20.03 12.76
N ASP A 147 0.32 20.65 11.96
CA ASP A 147 -1.13 20.65 12.17
C ASP A 147 -1.64 19.23 12.50
N PRO A 148 -2.38 19.04 13.62
CA PRO A 148 -2.98 17.75 13.98
C PRO A 148 -3.77 17.10 12.84
N LEU A 149 -4.47 17.89 12.02
CA LEU A 149 -5.22 17.39 10.86
C LEU A 149 -4.28 16.81 9.81
N TYR A 150 -3.19 17.51 9.51
CA TYR A 150 -2.15 17.03 8.61
C TYR A 150 -1.50 15.72 9.11
N VAL A 151 -1.27 15.60 10.42
CA VAL A 151 -0.76 14.34 11.01
C VAL A 151 -1.75 13.19 10.83
N VAL A 152 -3.05 13.45 10.98
CA VAL A 152 -4.11 12.46 10.74
C VAL A 152 -4.17 12.08 9.26
N GLU A 153 -4.05 13.05 8.35
CA GLU A 153 -3.98 12.82 6.91
C GLU A 153 -2.82 11.88 6.55
N LEU A 154 -1.61 12.15 7.07
CA LEU A 154 -0.43 11.31 6.87
C LEU A 154 -0.63 9.88 7.42
N ASP A 155 -1.18 9.75 8.62
CA ASP A 155 -1.48 8.45 9.23
C ASP A 155 -2.53 7.68 8.41
N ASN A 156 -3.58 8.36 7.98
CA ASN A 156 -4.62 7.78 7.13
C ASN A 156 -4.03 7.30 5.82
N LEU A 157 -3.22 8.11 5.14
CA LEU A 157 -2.59 7.73 3.88
C LEU A 157 -1.65 6.53 4.05
N ALA A 158 -0.90 6.48 5.14
CA ALA A 158 -0.01 5.36 5.42
C ALA A 158 -0.76 4.04 5.71
N MET A 159 -1.97 4.11 6.26
CA MET A 159 -2.87 2.97 6.45
C MET A 159 -3.61 2.64 5.14
N CYS A 160 -2.92 1.95 4.25
CA CYS A 160 -3.49 1.49 2.99
C CYS A 160 -4.36 0.22 3.20
N THR A 161 -4.02 -0.62 4.17
CA THR A 161 -4.66 -1.92 4.40
C THR A 161 -5.99 -1.84 5.11
N GLN A 162 -6.95 -2.64 4.64
CA GLN A 162 -8.30 -2.76 5.20
C GLN A 162 -8.44 -4.10 5.93
N LYS A 163 -9.07 -4.09 7.11
CA LYS A 163 -9.13 -5.29 7.96
C LYS A 163 -10.04 -6.37 7.40
N THR A 164 -11.31 -6.04 7.17
CA THR A 164 -12.29 -6.97 6.62
C THR A 164 -13.23 -6.20 5.71
N ASN A 165 -13.29 -6.63 4.45
CA ASN A 165 -14.15 -6.02 3.45
C ASN A 165 -15.48 -6.78 3.39
N PHE A 166 -16.52 -6.02 3.14
CA PHE A 166 -17.88 -6.50 2.97
C PHE A 166 -18.26 -6.28 1.51
N LEU A 167 -19.01 -7.23 0.97
CA LEU A 167 -19.58 -7.05 -0.35
C LEU A 167 -20.70 -6.00 -0.27
N ASN A 168 -20.76 -5.13 -1.27
CA ASN A 168 -21.87 -4.22 -1.50
C ASN A 168 -23.22 -4.98 -1.35
N PRO A 169 -24.19 -4.47 -0.57
CA PRO A 169 -25.48 -5.12 -0.35
C PRO A 169 -26.21 -5.52 -1.63
N LEU A 170 -26.15 -4.70 -2.68
CA LEU A 170 -26.79 -4.99 -3.98
C LEU A 170 -26.14 -6.18 -4.67
N LEU A 171 -24.81 -6.18 -4.77
CA LEU A 171 -24.06 -7.31 -5.34
C LEU A 171 -24.28 -8.59 -4.52
N ARG A 172 -24.34 -8.46 -3.19
CA ARG A 172 -24.64 -9.58 -2.31
C ARG A 172 -26.04 -10.14 -2.55
N ALA A 173 -27.05 -9.29 -2.70
CA ALA A 173 -28.41 -9.71 -2.99
C ALA A 173 -28.49 -10.45 -4.33
N LYS A 174 -27.83 -9.93 -5.38
CA LYS A 174 -27.69 -10.58 -6.69
C LYS A 174 -27.08 -11.97 -6.61
N ILE A 175 -25.96 -12.11 -5.90
CA ILE A 175 -25.29 -13.41 -5.73
C ILE A 175 -26.20 -14.39 -4.98
N ILE A 176 -26.85 -13.95 -3.90
CA ILE A 176 -27.76 -14.80 -3.12
C ILE A 176 -28.95 -15.24 -3.98
N ARG A 177 -29.52 -14.34 -4.79
CA ARG A 177 -30.62 -14.65 -5.70
C ARG A 177 -30.21 -15.69 -6.74
N LEU A 178 -29.09 -15.48 -7.43
CA LEU A 178 -28.56 -16.47 -8.37
C LEU A 178 -28.35 -17.84 -7.72
N LEU A 179 -27.80 -17.91 -6.51
CA LEU A 179 -27.58 -19.18 -5.83
C LEU A 179 -28.86 -19.87 -5.34
N ARG A 180 -29.95 -19.13 -5.15
CA ARG A 180 -31.27 -19.69 -4.81
C ARG A 180 -31.99 -20.20 -6.04
N ASP A 181 -31.88 -19.46 -7.15
CA ASP A 181 -32.57 -19.77 -8.40
C ASP A 181 -31.85 -20.90 -9.18
N PHE A 182 -30.54 -21.06 -8.97
CA PHE A 182 -29.72 -22.03 -9.69
C PHE A 182 -29.75 -23.43 -9.07
N GLY A 183 -30.66 -24.28 -9.55
CA GLY A 183 -30.60 -25.75 -9.49
C GLY A 183 -30.31 -26.40 -8.12
N ASN A 184 -29.82 -27.64 -8.16
CA ASN A 184 -29.51 -28.42 -6.95
C ASN A 184 -28.25 -27.88 -6.25
N LYS A 185 -28.42 -27.19 -5.12
CA LYS A 185 -27.34 -26.63 -4.28
C LYS A 185 -26.20 -27.61 -4.00
N LYS A 186 -26.49 -28.91 -3.82
CA LYS A 186 -25.47 -29.92 -3.54
C LYS A 186 -24.47 -30.10 -4.69
N ASP A 187 -24.93 -29.93 -5.93
CA ASP A 187 -24.10 -30.10 -7.12
C ASP A 187 -23.18 -28.90 -7.31
N VAL A 188 -23.69 -27.67 -7.10
CA VAL A 188 -22.86 -26.46 -7.06
C VAL A 188 -21.77 -26.57 -5.99
N GLU A 189 -22.12 -27.00 -4.78
CA GLU A 189 -21.14 -27.18 -3.69
C GLU A 189 -20.12 -28.29 -3.97
N ARG A 190 -20.52 -29.38 -4.64
CA ARG A 190 -19.61 -30.46 -5.04
C ARG A 190 -18.65 -29.99 -6.13
N TYR A 191 -19.18 -29.33 -7.16
CA TYR A 191 -18.40 -28.78 -8.25
C TYR A 191 -17.42 -27.71 -7.76
N ALA A 192 -17.88 -26.81 -6.89
CA ALA A 192 -17.04 -25.79 -6.31
C ALA A 192 -15.90 -26.37 -5.47
N ARG A 193 -16.17 -27.42 -4.67
CA ARG A 193 -15.10 -28.13 -3.95
C ARG A 193 -14.06 -28.70 -4.91
N TYR A 194 -14.50 -29.30 -6.01
CA TYR A 194 -13.60 -29.82 -7.05
C TYR A 194 -12.74 -28.71 -7.69
N VAL A 195 -13.35 -27.61 -8.13
CA VAL A 195 -12.64 -26.45 -8.70
C VAL A 195 -11.64 -25.89 -7.69
N MET A 196 -12.06 -25.72 -6.43
CA MET A 196 -11.19 -25.18 -5.38
C MET A 196 -10.07 -26.14 -5.01
N GLN A 197 -10.28 -27.45 -5.03
CA GLN A 197 -9.21 -28.42 -4.79
C GLN A 197 -8.15 -28.30 -5.88
N ARG A 198 -8.56 -28.14 -7.15
CA ARG A 198 -7.65 -27.89 -8.28
C ARG A 198 -6.95 -26.53 -8.22
N GLN A 199 -7.63 -25.48 -7.73
CA GLN A 199 -6.99 -24.18 -7.50
C GLN A 199 -6.02 -24.24 -6.30
N ARG A 200 -6.37 -24.97 -5.23
CA ARG A 200 -5.56 -25.08 -4.00
C ARG A 200 -4.33 -25.94 -4.16
N SER A 201 -4.42 -27.10 -4.83
CA SER A 201 -3.26 -27.96 -5.11
C SER A 201 -2.15 -27.23 -5.87
N ARG A 202 -2.48 -26.11 -6.52
CA ARG A 202 -1.52 -25.22 -7.19
C ARG A 202 -0.96 -24.12 -6.29
N SER A 203 -1.63 -23.83 -5.18
CA SER A 203 -1.28 -22.78 -4.21
C SER A 203 -0.55 -23.28 -2.96
N SER A 204 -0.61 -24.59 -2.65
CA SER A 204 -0.21 -25.12 -1.34
C SER A 204 0.91 -26.17 -1.34
N THR A 205 1.22 -26.81 -2.47
CA THR A 205 2.01 -28.06 -2.46
C THR A 205 3.36 -28.00 -3.14
N GLU A 206 3.78 -26.86 -3.66
CA GLU A 206 5.08 -26.76 -4.33
C GLU A 206 5.80 -25.53 -3.78
N LEU A 207 7.11 -25.61 -3.66
CA LEU A 207 7.98 -24.44 -3.60
C LEU A 207 8.36 -24.12 -5.05
N PRO A 208 7.54 -23.42 -5.87
CA PRO A 208 8.08 -22.78 -7.05
C PRO A 208 9.26 -21.96 -6.58
N ARG A 209 10.45 -22.21 -7.15
CA ARG A 209 11.57 -21.32 -6.89
C ARG A 209 11.13 -19.98 -7.44
N VAL A 210 11.00 -19.00 -6.56
CA VAL A 210 10.87 -17.62 -7.02
C VAL A 210 12.11 -17.35 -7.86
N LEU A 211 11.92 -16.96 -9.12
CA LEU A 211 13.06 -16.70 -9.97
C LEU A 211 13.83 -15.53 -9.39
N SER A 212 15.15 -15.70 -9.31
CA SER A 212 16.03 -14.63 -8.92
C SER A 212 15.83 -13.46 -9.88
N SER A 213 15.94 -12.24 -9.37
CA SER A 213 15.80 -11.05 -10.21
C SER A 213 16.76 -11.06 -11.40
N ALA A 214 16.27 -10.62 -12.56
CA ALA A 214 17.05 -10.42 -13.78
C ALA A 214 18.19 -9.42 -13.62
N PHE A 215 18.10 -8.54 -12.61
CA PHE A 215 19.17 -7.61 -12.29
C PHE A 215 20.35 -8.25 -11.54
N LEU A 216 20.23 -9.52 -11.14
CA LEU A 216 21.34 -10.23 -10.52
C LEU A 216 22.31 -10.72 -11.58
N PRO A 217 23.63 -10.64 -11.32
CA PRO A 217 24.59 -11.35 -12.15
C PRO A 217 24.22 -12.83 -12.16
N GLU A 218 24.29 -13.48 -13.32
CA GLU A 218 24.23 -14.93 -13.41
C GLU A 218 25.25 -15.48 -12.41
N LYS A 219 24.78 -16.30 -11.46
CA LYS A 219 25.68 -16.92 -10.50
C LYS A 219 26.78 -17.62 -11.28
N GLU A 220 28.01 -17.25 -10.99
CA GLU A 220 29.21 -17.93 -11.45
C GLU A 220 29.36 -19.37 -10.91
N GLU A 221 28.30 -19.94 -10.35
CA GLU A 221 28.30 -21.21 -9.65
C GLU A 221 27.54 -22.26 -10.46
N ASP A 222 28.08 -22.59 -11.62
CA ASP A 222 28.32 -23.99 -11.92
C ASP A 222 29.83 -24.16 -12.06
N LYS A 223 30.34 -25.26 -11.50
CA LYS A 223 31.77 -25.56 -11.28
C LYS A 223 32.66 -25.59 -12.54
N ASP A 224 32.12 -25.19 -13.69
CA ASP A 224 32.80 -25.06 -14.98
C ASP A 224 33.48 -23.69 -15.20
N LYS A 225 33.21 -22.67 -14.37
CA LYS A 225 33.87 -21.36 -14.52
C LYS A 225 35.36 -21.34 -14.23
N THR A 226 35.95 -22.24 -13.44
CA THR A 226 37.43 -22.30 -13.34
C THR A 226 38.08 -22.73 -14.67
N ARG A 227 37.37 -23.48 -15.50
CA ARG A 227 37.83 -23.91 -16.83
C ARG A 227 37.56 -22.84 -17.87
N LEU A 228 36.34 -22.29 -17.89
CA LEU A 228 35.96 -21.20 -18.79
C LEU A 228 36.68 -19.88 -18.49
N ASP A 229 37.00 -19.56 -17.24
CA ASP A 229 37.73 -18.35 -16.86
C ASP A 229 39.22 -18.44 -17.25
N ARG A 230 39.79 -19.65 -17.25
CA ARG A 230 41.11 -19.91 -17.86
C ARG A 230 41.08 -19.86 -19.38
N ILE A 231 40.02 -20.37 -20.00
CA ILE A 231 39.84 -20.32 -21.46
C ILE A 231 39.64 -18.87 -21.92
N THR A 232 38.80 -18.10 -21.23
CA THR A 232 38.47 -16.70 -21.57
C THR A 232 39.64 -15.74 -21.38
N LYS A 233 40.52 -16.02 -20.42
CA LYS A 233 41.80 -15.32 -20.23
C LYS A 233 42.92 -15.85 -21.13
N GLY A 234 42.71 -16.98 -21.81
CA GLY A 234 43.65 -17.58 -22.74
C GLY A 234 43.76 -16.77 -24.04
N GLN A 235 44.95 -16.80 -24.63
CA GLN A 235 45.30 -16.04 -25.83
C GLN A 235 44.33 -16.32 -27.00
N HIS A 236 43.97 -17.58 -27.20
CA HIS A 236 43.03 -18.01 -28.24
C HIS A 236 41.61 -17.45 -28.08
N PHE A 237 41.15 -17.21 -26.84
CA PHE A 237 39.82 -16.62 -26.64
C PHE A 237 39.85 -15.11 -26.82
N GLN A 238 40.96 -14.44 -26.49
CA GLN A 238 41.15 -13.02 -26.81
C GLN A 238 41.21 -12.81 -28.33
N GLU A 239 41.87 -13.71 -29.06
CA GLU A 239 41.86 -13.75 -30.52
C GLU A 239 40.45 -13.98 -31.07
N LEU A 240 39.71 -14.95 -30.53
CA LEU A 240 38.31 -15.23 -30.89
C LEU A 240 37.39 -14.01 -30.65
N LYS A 241 37.61 -13.30 -29.54
CA LYS A 241 36.90 -12.07 -29.19
C LYS A 241 37.20 -10.93 -30.16
N HIS A 242 38.44 -10.85 -30.66
CA HIS A 242 38.82 -9.90 -31.69
C HIS A 242 38.31 -10.28 -33.10
N THR A 243 38.19 -11.57 -33.41
CA THR A 243 37.69 -12.06 -34.71
C THR A 243 36.16 -12.10 -34.80
N MET A 244 35.47 -12.25 -33.66
CA MET A 244 34.00 -12.30 -33.59
C MET A 244 33.47 -11.35 -32.50
N PRO A 245 33.71 -10.02 -32.62
CA PRO A 245 33.28 -9.05 -31.61
C PRO A 245 31.76 -9.05 -31.39
N GLU A 246 30.99 -9.41 -32.41
CA GLU A 246 29.53 -9.51 -32.40
C GLU A 246 28.97 -10.57 -31.44
N LEU A 247 29.76 -11.58 -31.03
CA LEU A 247 29.35 -12.57 -30.02
C LEU A 247 29.44 -12.04 -28.58
N PHE A 248 30.15 -10.92 -28.38
CA PHE A 248 30.45 -10.34 -27.08
C PHE A 248 29.86 -8.94 -26.91
N ASP A 249 28.90 -8.59 -27.77
CA ASP A 249 28.11 -7.37 -27.71
C ASP A 249 27.26 -7.34 -26.42
N PRO A 250 27.31 -6.25 -25.62
CA PRO A 250 26.43 -6.06 -24.47
C PRO A 250 24.94 -6.22 -24.76
N GLU A 251 24.47 -5.84 -25.95
CA GLU A 251 23.06 -5.99 -26.35
C GLU A 251 22.72 -7.48 -26.54
N ARG A 252 23.58 -8.24 -27.22
CA ARG A 252 23.43 -9.68 -27.43
C ARG A 252 23.59 -10.49 -26.13
N SER A 253 24.36 -9.99 -25.17
CA SER A 253 24.46 -10.56 -23.81
C SER A 253 23.16 -10.40 -23.01
N GLN A 254 22.41 -9.30 -23.21
CA GLN A 254 21.07 -9.14 -22.63
C GLN A 254 20.07 -10.11 -23.25
N GLU A 255 20.15 -10.35 -24.57
CA GLU A 255 19.33 -11.35 -25.27
C GLU A 255 19.57 -12.77 -24.72
N ILE A 256 20.83 -13.13 -24.45
CA ILE A 256 21.19 -14.43 -23.85
C ILE A 256 20.57 -14.57 -22.44
N SER A 257 20.60 -13.52 -21.62
CA SER A 257 19.97 -13.50 -20.29
C SER A 257 18.44 -13.57 -20.35
N GLU A 258 17.81 -12.98 -21.36
CA GLU A 258 16.36 -13.09 -21.60
C GLU A 258 15.97 -14.51 -22.03
N LEU A 259 16.71 -15.11 -22.97
CA LEU A 259 16.53 -16.50 -23.40
C LEU A 259 16.67 -17.50 -22.25
N GLN A 260 17.67 -17.34 -21.38
CA GLN A 260 17.81 -18.18 -20.18
C GLN A 260 16.62 -18.00 -19.22
N ARG A 261 16.13 -16.78 -19.03
CA ARG A 261 14.95 -16.54 -18.18
C ARG A 261 13.69 -17.16 -18.77
N LEU A 262 13.48 -17.02 -20.07
CA LEU A 262 12.39 -17.67 -20.78
C LEU A 262 12.49 -19.18 -20.67
N SER A 263 13.70 -19.75 -20.80
CA SER A 263 13.91 -21.21 -20.66
C SER A 263 13.63 -21.70 -19.24
N ILE A 264 14.05 -20.99 -18.20
CA ILE A 264 13.73 -21.31 -16.81
C ILE A 264 12.23 -21.14 -16.55
N ALA A 265 11.63 -20.05 -17.03
CA ALA A 265 10.20 -19.81 -16.89
C ALA A 265 9.37 -20.92 -17.57
N HIS A 266 9.80 -21.35 -18.76
CA HIS A 266 9.22 -22.45 -19.51
C HIS A 266 9.41 -23.80 -18.79
N ALA A 267 10.59 -24.05 -18.20
CA ALA A 267 10.85 -25.24 -17.41
C ALA A 267 9.94 -25.31 -16.17
N GLU A 268 9.77 -24.20 -15.46
CA GLU A 268 8.86 -24.09 -14.31
C GLU A 268 7.39 -24.21 -14.75
N ASP A 269 6.96 -23.58 -15.85
CA ASP A 269 5.60 -23.73 -16.41
C ASP A 269 5.33 -25.17 -16.89
N SER A 270 6.35 -25.86 -17.39
CA SER A 270 6.28 -27.26 -17.84
C SER A 270 6.18 -28.23 -16.65
N ARG A 271 6.94 -27.98 -15.58
CA ARG A 271 6.79 -28.70 -14.30
C ARG A 271 5.40 -28.52 -13.72
N HIS A 272 4.85 -27.32 -13.83
CA HIS A 272 3.58 -26.92 -13.26
C HIS A 272 2.53 -26.66 -14.34
N ARG A 273 2.08 -27.72 -15.05
CA ARG A 273 1.13 -27.60 -16.16
C ARG A 273 -0.05 -26.69 -15.79
N LEU A 274 -0.08 -25.51 -16.39
CA LEU A 274 -1.10 -24.50 -16.10
C LEU A 274 -2.48 -25.04 -16.51
N TYR A 275 -3.35 -25.27 -15.52
CA TYR A 275 -4.73 -25.69 -15.77
C TYR A 275 -5.55 -24.51 -16.29
N GLN A 276 -6.04 -24.65 -17.51
CA GLN A 276 -6.99 -23.74 -18.11
C GLN A 276 -8.40 -24.21 -17.74
N GLN A 277 -9.12 -23.40 -16.98
CA GLN A 277 -10.44 -23.75 -16.51
C GLN A 277 -11.47 -23.47 -17.61
N PHE A 278 -12.28 -24.48 -17.94
CA PHE A 278 -13.50 -24.31 -18.72
C PHE A 278 -14.66 -24.02 -17.77
N TYR A 279 -15.48 -23.04 -18.11
CA TYR A 279 -16.60 -22.62 -17.30
C TYR A 279 -17.91 -23.06 -17.94
N SER A 280 -18.52 -24.13 -17.44
CA SER A 280 -19.93 -24.46 -17.65
C SER A 280 -20.84 -23.51 -16.84
N PRO A 281 -22.17 -23.53 -17.01
CA PRO A 281 -23.08 -22.76 -16.16
C PRO A 281 -22.87 -23.00 -14.65
N GLU A 282 -22.76 -24.27 -14.25
CA GLU A 282 -22.54 -24.67 -12.85
C GLU A 282 -21.17 -24.21 -12.35
N ALA A 283 -20.15 -24.29 -13.22
CA ALA A 283 -18.81 -23.82 -12.92
C ALA A 283 -18.75 -22.32 -12.68
N ALA A 284 -19.48 -21.55 -13.48
CA ALA A 284 -19.56 -20.10 -13.35
C ALA A 284 -20.25 -19.71 -12.03
N VAL A 285 -21.38 -20.35 -11.70
CA VAL A 285 -22.09 -20.14 -10.43
C VAL A 285 -21.25 -20.55 -9.23
N ALA A 286 -20.58 -21.70 -9.31
CA ALA A 286 -19.63 -22.16 -8.29
C ALA A 286 -18.49 -21.17 -8.09
N TYR A 287 -17.91 -20.64 -9.19
CA TYR A 287 -16.88 -19.61 -9.14
C TYR A 287 -17.41 -18.33 -8.47
N LEU A 288 -18.60 -17.86 -8.83
CA LEU A 288 -19.22 -16.68 -8.25
C LEU A 288 -19.42 -16.85 -6.73
N ALA A 289 -19.95 -17.99 -6.28
CA ALA A 289 -20.12 -18.28 -4.84
C ALA A 289 -18.80 -18.32 -4.07
N HIS A 290 -17.73 -18.82 -4.68
CA HIS A 290 -16.44 -19.00 -4.02
C HIS A 290 -15.47 -17.84 -4.15
N ARG A 291 -15.38 -17.21 -5.32
CA ARG A 291 -14.29 -16.31 -5.69
C ARG A 291 -14.75 -14.88 -5.91
N PHE A 292 -16.03 -14.60 -6.17
CA PHE A 292 -16.49 -13.24 -6.41
C PHE A 292 -16.19 -12.32 -5.21
N SER A 293 -16.62 -12.70 -4.00
CA SER A 293 -16.42 -11.84 -2.82
C SER A 293 -14.92 -11.62 -2.50
N PRO A 294 -14.05 -12.66 -2.47
CA PRO A 294 -12.61 -12.46 -2.37
C PRO A 294 -12.01 -11.57 -3.45
N ALA A 295 -12.32 -11.83 -4.73
CA ALA A 295 -11.78 -11.06 -5.84
C ALA A 295 -12.23 -9.59 -5.77
N TYR A 296 -13.50 -9.33 -5.48
CA TYR A 296 -14.02 -7.98 -5.26
C TYR A 296 -13.27 -7.29 -4.12
N ALA A 297 -13.10 -7.95 -2.97
CA ALA A 297 -12.46 -7.37 -1.80
C ALA A 297 -11.00 -6.99 -2.05
N VAL A 298 -10.25 -7.84 -2.77
CA VAL A 298 -8.86 -7.57 -3.16
C VAL A 298 -8.78 -6.43 -4.17
N ASN A 299 -9.61 -6.44 -5.22
CA ASN A 299 -9.65 -5.34 -6.19
C ASN A 299 -10.01 -4.02 -5.50
N PHE A 300 -11.05 -4.01 -4.65
CA PHE A 300 -11.44 -2.84 -3.88
C PHE A 300 -10.30 -2.31 -3.01
N ARG A 301 -9.59 -3.20 -2.30
CA ARG A 301 -8.42 -2.85 -1.50
C ARG A 301 -7.32 -2.19 -2.34
N VAL A 302 -6.99 -2.76 -3.50
CA VAL A 302 -5.92 -2.23 -4.38
C VAL A 302 -6.35 -0.90 -4.99
N LEU A 303 -7.55 -0.82 -5.56
CA LEU A 303 -8.09 0.39 -6.20
C LEU A 303 -8.29 1.54 -5.21
N HIS A 304 -8.70 1.24 -3.98
CA HIS A 304 -8.79 2.23 -2.90
C HIS A 304 -7.41 2.82 -2.54
N GLU A 305 -6.33 2.03 -2.63
CA GLU A 305 -4.98 2.57 -2.47
C GLU A 305 -4.56 3.44 -3.66
N VAL A 306 -4.97 3.09 -4.89
CA VAL A 306 -4.77 3.97 -6.06
C VAL A 306 -5.47 5.31 -5.82
N MET A 307 -6.74 5.30 -5.46
CA MET A 307 -7.51 6.51 -5.16
C MET A 307 -6.84 7.38 -4.08
N LYS A 308 -6.34 6.77 -3.00
CA LYS A 308 -5.68 7.51 -1.91
C LYS A 308 -4.34 8.12 -2.31
N ARG A 309 -3.56 7.41 -3.13
CA ARG A 309 -2.20 7.83 -3.52
C ARG A 309 -2.17 8.68 -4.78
N CYS A 310 -3.21 8.60 -5.60
CA CYS A 310 -3.42 9.38 -6.81
C CYS A 310 -4.78 10.10 -6.71
N PRO A 311 -4.94 11.09 -5.82
CA PRO A 311 -6.22 11.79 -5.64
C PRO A 311 -6.65 12.59 -6.89
N ASP A 312 -5.71 12.91 -7.77
CA ASP A 312 -5.92 13.54 -9.06
C ASP A 312 -6.49 12.57 -10.12
N PHE A 313 -6.34 11.26 -9.92
CA PHE A 313 -6.73 10.25 -10.88
C PHE A 313 -8.23 9.92 -10.80
N LYS A 314 -8.95 10.33 -11.85
CA LYS A 314 -10.41 10.21 -11.99
C LYS A 314 -10.76 9.44 -13.28
N PRO A 315 -10.72 8.09 -13.27
CA PRO A 315 -10.91 7.30 -14.48
C PRO A 315 -12.36 7.38 -14.98
N THR A 316 -12.54 7.72 -16.25
CA THR A 316 -13.86 7.73 -16.93
C THR A 316 -14.12 6.48 -17.77
N SER A 317 -13.05 5.73 -18.11
CA SER A 317 -13.07 4.52 -18.92
C SER A 317 -12.28 3.40 -18.25
N ILE A 318 -12.82 2.18 -18.29
CA ILE A 318 -12.22 0.97 -17.72
C ILE A 318 -12.13 -0.11 -18.80
N LEU A 319 -10.96 -0.72 -18.96
CA LEU A 319 -10.85 -2.01 -19.63
C LEU A 319 -10.44 -3.09 -18.63
N ASP A 320 -11.27 -4.10 -18.51
CA ASP A 320 -11.04 -5.24 -17.64
C ASP A 320 -10.76 -6.47 -18.50
N TYR A 321 -9.52 -6.96 -18.44
CA TYR A 321 -9.08 -8.12 -19.23
C TYR A 321 -9.24 -9.40 -18.41
N GLY A 322 -9.93 -10.40 -18.96
CA GLY A 322 -10.28 -11.62 -18.25
C GLY A 322 -11.30 -11.36 -17.14
N SER A 323 -12.35 -10.60 -17.46
CA SER A 323 -13.27 -10.04 -16.46
C SER A 323 -13.98 -11.08 -15.60
N GLY A 324 -14.19 -12.29 -16.11
CA GLY A 324 -15.08 -13.26 -15.47
C GLY A 324 -16.46 -12.62 -15.20
N PRO A 325 -16.96 -12.67 -13.96
CA PRO A 325 -18.19 -11.98 -13.55
C PRO A 325 -17.98 -10.47 -13.20
N ALA A 326 -16.86 -9.87 -13.60
CA ALA A 326 -16.49 -8.46 -13.42
C ALA A 326 -16.37 -7.93 -11.96
N PRO A 327 -15.68 -8.64 -11.03
CA PRO A 327 -15.50 -8.16 -9.65
C PRO A 327 -14.62 -6.90 -9.55
N SER A 328 -13.65 -6.74 -10.45
CA SER A 328 -12.75 -5.57 -10.58
C SER A 328 -13.53 -4.31 -10.97
N VAL A 329 -14.42 -4.41 -11.97
CA VAL A 329 -15.30 -3.32 -12.39
C VAL A 329 -16.24 -2.92 -11.25
N CYS A 330 -16.88 -3.90 -10.60
CA CYS A 330 -17.74 -3.64 -9.44
C CYS A 330 -16.99 -2.89 -8.34
N ALA A 331 -15.76 -3.30 -8.05
CA ALA A 331 -14.91 -2.63 -7.06
C ALA A 331 -14.51 -1.22 -7.49
N ALA A 332 -14.20 -1.00 -8.77
CA ALA A 332 -13.88 0.33 -9.30
C ALA A 332 -15.06 1.30 -9.19
N MET A 333 -16.26 0.83 -9.53
CA MET A 333 -17.51 1.59 -9.38
C MET A 333 -17.76 2.01 -7.93
N ASP A 334 -17.45 1.13 -6.98
CA ASP A 334 -17.62 1.41 -5.56
C ASP A 334 -16.53 2.32 -5.00
N VAL A 335 -15.31 2.32 -5.57
CA VAL A 335 -14.20 3.21 -5.18
C VAL A 335 -14.36 4.62 -5.71
N TRP A 336 -14.58 4.80 -7.01
CA TRP A 336 -14.65 6.13 -7.64
C TRP A 336 -16.07 6.68 -7.80
N GLY A 337 -17.08 5.85 -7.60
CA GLY A 337 -18.48 6.19 -7.80
C GLY A 337 -18.96 5.93 -9.23
N GLN A 338 -20.18 5.42 -9.33
CA GLN A 338 -20.80 4.97 -10.58
C GLN A 338 -20.97 6.08 -11.64
N ARG A 339 -21.09 7.35 -11.20
CA ARG A 339 -21.28 8.51 -12.09
C ARG A 339 -20.01 8.92 -12.84
N LEU A 340 -18.84 8.62 -12.27
CA LEU A 340 -17.56 9.01 -12.85
C LEU A 340 -17.21 8.13 -14.05
N ILE A 341 -17.46 6.83 -13.92
CA ILE A 341 -17.14 5.82 -14.93
C ILE A 341 -18.27 5.78 -15.95
N LYS A 342 -17.95 6.18 -17.18
CA LYS A 342 -18.91 6.29 -18.29
C LYS A 342 -18.89 5.07 -19.19
N GLN A 343 -17.70 4.53 -19.42
CA GLN A 343 -17.48 3.43 -20.36
C GLN A 343 -16.70 2.29 -19.70
N VAL A 344 -17.16 1.07 -19.92
CA VAL A 344 -16.50 -0.15 -19.46
C VAL A 344 -16.40 -1.13 -20.62
N THR A 345 -15.20 -1.65 -20.85
CA THR A 345 -14.93 -2.72 -21.81
C THR A 345 -14.48 -3.96 -21.05
N CYS A 346 -15.30 -5.01 -21.07
CA CYS A 346 -15.01 -6.30 -20.43
C CYS A 346 -14.60 -7.33 -21.48
N ILE A 347 -13.40 -7.90 -21.35
CA ILE A 347 -12.91 -8.98 -22.21
C ILE A 347 -13.06 -10.31 -21.46
N GLU A 348 -14.01 -11.14 -21.87
CA GLU A 348 -14.26 -12.44 -21.28
C GLU A 348 -14.68 -13.47 -22.35
N PRO A 349 -13.84 -14.49 -22.63
CA PRO A 349 -14.15 -15.50 -23.65
C PRO A 349 -15.28 -16.45 -23.24
N SER A 350 -15.48 -16.73 -21.95
CA SER A 350 -16.56 -17.62 -21.51
C SER A 350 -17.91 -16.94 -21.61
N VAL A 351 -18.81 -17.54 -22.38
CA VAL A 351 -20.21 -17.09 -22.53
C VAL A 351 -20.91 -17.06 -21.17
N HIS A 352 -20.69 -18.07 -20.32
CA HIS A 352 -21.35 -18.18 -19.02
C HIS A 352 -20.85 -17.14 -18.03
N MET A 353 -19.53 -16.88 -17.97
CA MET A 353 -18.98 -15.81 -17.13
C MET A 353 -19.48 -14.43 -17.58
N LYS A 354 -19.51 -14.19 -18.88
CA LYS A 354 -20.06 -12.98 -19.49
C LYS A 354 -21.53 -12.76 -19.11
N GLN A 355 -22.36 -13.80 -19.13
CA GLN A 355 -23.76 -13.71 -18.69
C GLN A 355 -23.86 -13.31 -17.21
N MET A 356 -23.03 -13.91 -16.34
CA MET A 356 -22.99 -13.53 -14.92
C MET A 356 -22.52 -12.09 -14.73
N GLY A 357 -21.48 -11.68 -15.45
CA GLY A 357 -20.95 -10.31 -15.39
C GLY A 357 -21.99 -9.28 -15.85
N LYS A 358 -22.72 -9.55 -16.94
CA LYS A 358 -23.86 -8.72 -17.38
C LYS A 358 -24.92 -8.58 -16.28
N TYR A 359 -25.24 -9.67 -15.59
CA TYR A 359 -26.18 -9.63 -14.47
C TYR A 359 -25.64 -8.83 -13.27
N MET A 360 -24.36 -9.02 -12.91
CA MET A 360 -23.73 -8.25 -11.83
C MET A 360 -23.73 -6.75 -12.16
N LEU A 361 -23.43 -6.40 -13.41
CA LEU A 361 -23.34 -5.02 -13.87
C LEU A 361 -24.68 -4.37 -14.29
N SER A 362 -25.80 -5.08 -14.21
CA SER A 362 -27.10 -4.59 -14.72
C SER A 362 -27.64 -3.32 -14.04
N ASP A 363 -27.17 -3.00 -12.83
CA ASP A 363 -27.69 -1.87 -12.05
C ASP A 363 -26.82 -0.62 -12.20
N PHE A 364 -25.70 -0.73 -12.93
CA PHE A 364 -24.78 0.38 -13.13
C PHE A 364 -25.16 1.15 -14.39
N SER A 365 -25.09 2.48 -14.33
CA SER A 365 -25.44 3.37 -15.43
C SER A 365 -24.40 3.44 -16.55
N ALA A 366 -23.21 2.86 -16.35
CA ALA A 366 -22.12 2.91 -17.31
C ALA A 366 -22.45 2.10 -18.57
N HIS A 367 -21.95 2.56 -19.72
CA HIS A 367 -22.04 1.79 -20.96
C HIS A 367 -21.03 0.63 -20.91
N VAL A 368 -21.53 -0.61 -20.80
CA VAL A 368 -20.70 -1.81 -20.70
C VAL A 368 -20.68 -2.58 -22.02
N GLU A 369 -19.52 -2.60 -22.66
CA GLU A 369 -19.21 -3.39 -23.84
C GLU A 369 -18.59 -4.73 -23.42
N TRP A 370 -19.17 -5.83 -23.89
CA TRP A 370 -18.67 -7.19 -23.62
C TRP A 370 -18.10 -7.81 -24.87
N SER A 371 -16.82 -8.13 -24.84
CA SER A 371 -16.11 -8.79 -25.92
C SER A 371 -15.57 -10.15 -25.49
N SER A 372 -15.38 -11.07 -26.44
CA SER A 372 -14.69 -12.35 -26.21
C SER A 372 -13.17 -12.24 -26.37
N GLN A 373 -12.70 -11.33 -27.22
CA GLN A 373 -11.28 -11.12 -27.50
C GLN A 373 -10.90 -9.64 -27.39
N LEU A 374 -9.63 -9.37 -27.13
CA LEU A 374 -9.13 -7.99 -26.98
C LEU A 374 -9.30 -7.17 -28.28
N TYR A 375 -9.13 -7.81 -29.44
CA TYR A 375 -9.17 -7.13 -30.74
C TYR A 375 -10.57 -6.96 -31.33
N ASP A 376 -11.58 -7.66 -30.81
CA ASP A 376 -12.97 -7.43 -31.23
C ASP A 376 -13.47 -6.08 -30.69
N SER A 377 -12.88 -5.58 -29.60
CA SER A 377 -13.20 -4.28 -29.02
C SER A 377 -12.52 -3.15 -29.78
N LYS A 378 -13.19 -1.99 -29.86
CA LYS A 378 -12.61 -0.79 -30.47
C LYS A 378 -11.26 -0.47 -29.82
N ASN A 379 -10.27 -0.09 -30.62
CA ASN A 379 -8.93 0.26 -30.14
C ASN A 379 -8.92 1.65 -29.48
N GLN A 380 -9.72 1.81 -28.43
CA GLN A 380 -9.85 3.04 -27.66
C GLN A 380 -8.85 3.02 -26.51
N ARG A 381 -8.27 4.19 -26.24
CA ARG A 381 -7.45 4.36 -25.05
C ARG A 381 -8.33 4.35 -23.80
N GLN A 382 -7.79 3.81 -22.71
CA GLN A 382 -8.50 3.54 -21.47
C GLN A 382 -7.79 4.24 -20.31
N GLY A 383 -8.55 4.84 -19.41
CA GLY A 383 -8.02 5.52 -18.23
C GLY A 383 -7.45 4.53 -17.22
N ILE A 384 -8.14 3.41 -16.98
CA ILE A 384 -7.65 2.31 -16.15
C ILE A 384 -7.81 0.97 -16.85
N ILE A 385 -6.77 0.13 -16.73
CA ILE A 385 -6.78 -1.25 -17.22
C ILE A 385 -6.55 -2.20 -16.05
N THR A 386 -7.41 -3.20 -15.88
CA THR A 386 -7.31 -4.21 -14.82
C THR A 386 -7.05 -5.61 -15.39
N ILE A 387 -6.08 -6.31 -14.80
CA ILE A 387 -5.76 -7.71 -15.05
C ILE A 387 -5.83 -8.44 -13.70
N SER A 388 -6.95 -9.12 -13.41
CA SER A 388 -7.21 -9.67 -12.08
C SER A 388 -7.37 -11.20 -12.11
N TYR A 389 -6.38 -11.93 -11.58
CA TYR A 389 -6.33 -13.41 -11.53
C TYR A 389 -6.37 -14.09 -12.91
N VAL A 390 -5.63 -13.54 -13.88
CA VAL A 390 -5.62 -14.00 -15.28
C VAL A 390 -4.30 -14.60 -15.73
N LEU A 391 -3.17 -14.16 -15.18
CA LEU A 391 -1.85 -14.52 -15.69
C LEU A 391 -1.59 -16.03 -15.58
N MET A 392 -2.16 -16.68 -14.56
CA MET A 392 -2.09 -18.13 -14.39
C MET A 392 -2.89 -18.95 -15.42
N HIS A 393 -3.76 -18.31 -16.21
CA HIS A 393 -4.53 -18.94 -17.29
C HIS A 393 -3.84 -18.84 -18.65
N LEU A 394 -2.84 -17.96 -18.78
CA LEU A 394 -2.08 -17.77 -20.00
C LEU A 394 -0.88 -18.72 -20.03
N LYS A 395 -0.74 -19.46 -21.12
CA LYS A 395 0.36 -20.40 -21.34
C LYS A 395 1.54 -19.68 -21.98
N GLY A 396 2.73 -19.88 -21.44
CA GLY A 396 3.97 -19.26 -21.93
C GLY A 396 4.18 -17.85 -21.37
N GLN A 397 5.46 -17.49 -21.19
CA GLN A 397 5.84 -16.18 -20.70
C GLN A 397 5.66 -15.11 -21.79
N GLU A 398 5.92 -15.51 -23.03
CA GLU A 398 5.79 -14.70 -24.24
C GLU A 398 4.37 -14.19 -24.43
N ALA A 399 3.36 -15.04 -24.18
CA ALA A 399 1.95 -14.65 -24.26
C ALA A 399 1.57 -13.62 -23.17
N ARG A 400 2.13 -13.76 -21.96
CA ARG A 400 1.94 -12.81 -20.86
C ARG A 400 2.59 -11.47 -21.18
N ASP A 401 3.80 -11.48 -21.73
CA ASP A 401 4.55 -10.27 -22.10
C ASP A 401 3.85 -9.54 -23.25
N LEU A 402 3.42 -10.27 -24.29
CA LEU A 402 2.64 -9.71 -25.39
C LEU A 402 1.33 -9.09 -24.90
N LEU A 403 0.60 -9.75 -24.00
CA LEU A 403 -0.61 -9.20 -23.40
C LEU A 403 -0.33 -7.87 -22.70
N VAL A 404 0.67 -7.83 -21.81
CA VAL A 404 1.01 -6.63 -21.05
C VAL A 404 1.42 -5.48 -21.96
N ARG A 405 2.24 -5.75 -22.99
CA ARG A 405 2.62 -4.75 -24.00
C ARG A 405 1.41 -4.20 -24.75
N ASN A 406 0.51 -5.06 -25.20
CA ASN A 406 -0.71 -4.65 -25.90
C ASN A 406 -1.64 -3.81 -25.02
N LEU A 407 -1.80 -4.18 -23.75
CA LEU A 407 -2.62 -3.43 -22.81
C LEU A 407 -1.97 -2.09 -22.44
N TRP A 408 -0.66 -2.04 -22.24
CA TRP A 408 0.08 -0.80 -21.98
C TRP A 408 -0.07 0.22 -23.12
N ASN A 409 -0.07 -0.25 -24.37
CA ASN A 409 -0.28 0.60 -25.55
C ASN A 409 -1.70 1.17 -25.63
N ARG A 410 -2.68 0.51 -25.02
CA ARG A 410 -4.08 0.97 -24.90
C ARG A 410 -4.32 1.88 -23.70
N LEU A 411 -3.31 2.10 -22.85
CA LEU A 411 -3.44 2.96 -21.69
C LEU A 411 -3.27 4.43 -22.07
N GLU A 412 -4.17 5.29 -21.59
CA GLU A 412 -4.05 6.75 -21.69
C GLU A 412 -2.79 7.26 -20.98
N ASP A 413 -2.30 8.42 -21.41
CA ASP A 413 -1.19 9.06 -20.71
C ASP A 413 -1.70 9.55 -19.34
N GLY A 414 -0.97 9.25 -18.27
CA GLY A 414 -1.48 9.42 -16.90
C GLY A 414 -2.40 8.30 -16.40
N GLY A 415 -2.78 7.36 -17.27
CA GLY A 415 -3.61 6.20 -16.95
C GLY A 415 -2.92 5.17 -16.05
N VAL A 416 -3.71 4.25 -15.50
CA VAL A 416 -3.26 3.26 -14.51
C VAL A 416 -3.47 1.82 -15.00
N LEU A 417 -2.41 1.01 -14.98
CA LEU A 417 -2.46 -0.44 -15.16
C LEU A 417 -2.42 -1.14 -13.80
N VAL A 418 -3.42 -1.96 -13.50
CA VAL A 418 -3.54 -2.74 -12.27
C VAL A 418 -3.42 -4.22 -12.60
N VAL A 419 -2.43 -4.88 -12.01
CA VAL A 419 -2.20 -6.31 -12.16
C VAL A 419 -2.29 -6.99 -10.80
N ILE A 420 -3.18 -7.97 -10.66
CA ILE A 420 -3.43 -8.71 -9.43
C ILE A 420 -3.40 -10.20 -9.74
N GLU A 421 -2.68 -10.97 -8.94
CA GLU A 421 -2.61 -12.42 -9.07
C GLU A 421 -2.67 -13.10 -7.70
N ALA A 422 -2.89 -14.42 -7.68
CA ALA A 422 -2.84 -15.18 -6.44
C ALA A 422 -1.52 -14.97 -5.69
N GLY A 423 -1.59 -14.83 -4.35
CA GLY A 423 -0.45 -14.55 -3.48
C GLY A 423 0.43 -15.77 -3.22
N THR A 424 0.73 -16.52 -4.28
CA THR A 424 1.56 -17.71 -4.32
C THR A 424 2.94 -17.36 -4.90
N PRO A 425 3.96 -18.22 -4.73
CA PRO A 425 5.26 -17.99 -5.37
C PRO A 425 5.15 -17.87 -6.91
N THR A 426 4.28 -18.67 -7.55
CA THR A 426 4.01 -18.57 -8.99
C THR A 426 3.37 -17.24 -9.38
N GLY A 427 2.36 -16.78 -8.64
CA GLY A 427 1.72 -15.50 -8.92
C GLY A 427 2.68 -14.33 -8.70
N PHE A 428 3.50 -14.38 -7.65
CA PHE A 428 4.57 -13.40 -7.47
C PHE A 428 5.60 -13.43 -8.60
N ARG A 429 6.03 -14.60 -9.09
CA ARG A 429 6.95 -14.70 -10.23
C ARG A 429 6.41 -13.95 -11.45
N PHE A 430 5.13 -14.09 -11.77
CA PHE A 430 4.53 -13.38 -12.90
C PHE A 430 4.45 -11.87 -12.68
N ILE A 431 3.99 -11.42 -11.50
CA ILE A 431 3.96 -10.00 -11.14
C ILE A 431 5.37 -9.39 -11.15
N HIS A 432 6.36 -10.14 -10.65
CA HIS A 432 7.74 -9.74 -10.60
C HIS A 432 8.35 -9.63 -12.01
N HIS A 433 8.10 -10.59 -12.89
CA HIS A 433 8.54 -10.52 -14.30
C HIS A 433 7.97 -9.29 -14.99
N ILE A 434 6.67 -9.01 -14.82
CA ILE A 434 6.05 -7.79 -15.37
C ILE A 434 6.76 -6.54 -14.84
N ARG A 435 7.02 -6.48 -13.53
CA ARG A 435 7.75 -5.37 -12.93
C ARG A 435 9.14 -5.16 -13.58
N GLU A 436 9.87 -6.23 -13.84
CA GLU A 436 11.17 -6.17 -14.52
C GLU A 436 11.03 -5.74 -15.98
N LEU A 437 10.03 -6.24 -16.70
CA LEU A 437 9.71 -5.82 -18.07
C LEU A 437 9.54 -4.30 -18.16
N PHE A 438 8.82 -3.68 -17.22
CA PHE A 438 8.67 -2.23 -17.16
C PHE A 438 10.00 -1.50 -16.92
N ILE A 439 10.82 -1.96 -15.98
CA ILE A 439 12.11 -1.33 -15.65
C ILE A 439 13.12 -1.46 -16.79
N MET A 440 13.13 -2.61 -17.48
CA MET A 440 14.11 -2.92 -18.53
C MET A 440 13.74 -2.30 -19.87
N GLN A 441 12.46 -2.34 -20.26
CA GLN A 441 12.05 -2.03 -21.63
C GLN A 441 11.51 -0.61 -21.82
N LEU A 442 11.17 0.11 -20.74
CA LEU A 442 10.67 1.47 -20.84
C LEU A 442 11.72 2.50 -20.42
N PRO A 443 11.80 3.65 -21.10
CA PRO A 443 12.75 4.69 -20.75
C PRO A 443 12.41 5.32 -19.39
N PRO A 444 13.41 5.96 -18.73
CA PRO A 444 13.17 6.73 -17.52
C PRO A 444 12.03 7.74 -17.73
N LYS A 445 11.21 7.98 -16.70
CA LYS A 445 10.06 8.91 -16.71
C LYS A 445 8.84 8.48 -17.55
N ALA A 446 8.89 7.37 -18.29
CA ALA A 446 7.71 6.85 -19.00
C ALA A 446 6.66 6.21 -18.09
N PHE A 447 7.06 5.77 -16.90
CA PHE A 447 6.19 5.15 -15.92
C PHE A 447 6.71 5.38 -14.50
N HIS A 448 5.86 5.05 -13.53
CA HIS A 448 6.26 4.86 -12.15
C HIS A 448 5.35 3.83 -11.46
N PHE A 449 5.87 3.18 -10.40
CA PHE A 449 5.06 2.27 -9.60
C PHE A 449 4.25 3.03 -8.55
N VAL A 450 2.93 2.88 -8.56
CA VAL A 450 2.04 3.44 -7.52
C VAL A 450 2.07 2.57 -6.27
N ALA A 451 1.97 1.25 -6.46
CA ALA A 451 1.98 0.26 -5.39
C ALA A 451 2.32 -1.13 -5.95
N PRO A 452 2.71 -2.12 -5.13
CA PRO A 452 3.10 -1.99 -3.72
C PRO A 452 4.54 -1.48 -3.56
N CYS A 453 5.37 -1.59 -4.59
CA CYS A 453 6.80 -1.30 -4.56
C CYS A 453 7.07 0.19 -4.28
N PRO A 454 7.89 0.52 -3.27
CA PRO A 454 8.26 1.90 -2.98
C PRO A 454 9.45 2.41 -3.83
N HIS A 455 9.90 1.62 -4.82
CA HIS A 455 11.06 1.93 -5.67
C HIS A 455 11.00 1.19 -7.02
N GLU A 456 11.68 1.77 -8.01
CA GLU A 456 11.86 1.28 -9.38
C GLU A 456 13.18 0.49 -9.62
N SER A 457 13.86 0.04 -8.56
CA SER A 457 15.13 -0.70 -8.65
C SER A 457 14.94 -2.24 -8.63
N MET A 458 15.97 -3.05 -8.35
CA MET A 458 15.78 -4.48 -8.10
C MET A 458 14.90 -4.76 -6.88
N CYS A 459 14.01 -5.76 -6.98
CA CYS A 459 13.19 -6.21 -5.85
C CYS A 459 14.05 -7.02 -4.84
N PRO A 460 14.19 -6.57 -3.57
CA PRO A 460 15.04 -7.27 -2.61
C PRO A 460 14.52 -8.66 -2.20
N LEU A 461 13.21 -8.91 -2.28
CA LEU A 461 12.65 -10.24 -2.02
C LEU A 461 12.94 -11.24 -3.15
N ALA A 462 13.07 -10.76 -4.38
CA ALA A 462 13.43 -11.60 -5.52
C ALA A 462 14.94 -11.88 -5.58
N THR A 463 15.75 -11.30 -4.70
CA THR A 463 17.21 -11.44 -4.75
C THR A 463 17.68 -12.89 -4.48
N THR A 464 16.93 -13.68 -3.72
CA THR A 464 17.36 -15.06 -3.40
C THR A 464 16.45 -16.16 -3.87
N GLY A 465 15.28 -15.80 -4.38
CA GLY A 465 14.27 -16.77 -4.76
C GLY A 465 13.69 -17.58 -3.59
N ARG A 466 13.98 -17.19 -2.32
CA ARG A 466 13.56 -17.91 -1.11
C ARG A 466 12.21 -17.47 -0.55
N ASP A 467 11.77 -16.26 -0.88
CA ASP A 467 10.50 -15.69 -0.40
C ASP A 467 9.84 -14.89 -1.51
N TRP A 468 8.57 -14.51 -1.32
CA TRP A 468 7.78 -13.80 -2.33
C TRP A 468 6.98 -12.66 -1.73
N CYS A 469 6.90 -11.54 -2.47
CA CYS A 469 6.09 -10.39 -2.05
C CYS A 469 4.60 -10.71 -2.26
N HIS A 470 3.85 -10.82 -1.17
CA HIS A 470 2.40 -11.01 -1.19
C HIS A 470 1.74 -10.29 -0.01
N PHE A 471 0.42 -10.22 -0.05
CA PHE A 471 -0.43 -9.58 0.96
C PHE A 471 -1.66 -10.45 1.20
N HIS A 472 -2.51 -10.03 2.14
CA HIS A 472 -3.79 -10.67 2.39
C HIS A 472 -4.91 -9.65 2.58
N GLN A 473 -6.13 -10.00 2.16
CA GLN A 473 -7.33 -9.23 2.42
C GLN A 473 -8.36 -10.12 3.11
N GLY A 474 -8.85 -9.67 4.25
CA GLY A 474 -9.98 -10.30 4.93
C GLY A 474 -11.28 -9.96 4.22
N VAL A 475 -12.15 -10.95 4.01
CA VAL A 475 -13.46 -10.78 3.39
C VAL A 475 -14.52 -11.57 4.15
N LYS A 476 -15.68 -10.94 4.36
CA LYS A 476 -16.83 -11.63 4.94
C LYS A 476 -17.44 -12.57 3.91
N ARG A 477 -17.60 -13.83 4.29
CA ARG A 477 -18.22 -14.86 3.45
C ARG A 477 -19.71 -14.61 3.28
N LEU A 478 -20.27 -15.18 2.22
CA LEU A 478 -21.71 -15.38 2.12
C LEU A 478 -22.20 -16.20 3.33
N PRO A 479 -23.43 -15.96 3.82
CA PRO A 479 -23.96 -16.72 4.94
C PRO A 479 -24.01 -18.21 4.63
N HIS A 480 -23.64 -19.03 5.62
CA HIS A 480 -23.52 -20.47 5.45
C HIS A 480 -24.85 -21.15 5.06
N TYR A 481 -25.99 -20.61 5.52
CA TYR A 481 -27.31 -21.10 5.12
C TYR A 481 -27.58 -20.89 3.62
N VAL A 482 -26.98 -19.87 3.00
CA VAL A 482 -27.06 -19.66 1.54
C VAL A 482 -26.12 -20.64 0.84
N TYR A 483 -24.86 -20.71 1.27
CA TYR A 483 -23.83 -21.47 0.58
C TYR A 483 -22.81 -22.06 1.56
N ASN A 484 -22.65 -23.39 1.57
CA ASN A 484 -21.71 -24.05 2.47
C ASN A 484 -20.27 -23.93 1.95
N LYS A 485 -19.49 -23.06 2.59
CA LYS A 485 -18.06 -22.86 2.30
C LYS A 485 -17.18 -23.15 3.51
N GLY A 486 -16.87 -24.43 3.71
CA GLY A 486 -15.99 -24.89 4.78
C GLY A 486 -16.65 -24.79 6.16
N SER A 487 -15.87 -24.50 7.20
CA SER A 487 -16.40 -24.45 8.58
C SER A 487 -17.41 -23.32 8.80
N GLN A 488 -18.54 -23.65 9.43
CA GLN A 488 -19.57 -22.72 9.91
C GLN A 488 -19.05 -21.66 10.89
N ALA A 489 -18.05 -22.02 11.70
CA ALA A 489 -17.46 -21.12 12.71
C ALA A 489 -16.64 -19.97 12.11
N ARG A 490 -16.31 -20.03 10.81
CA ARG A 490 -15.51 -19.01 10.12
C ARG A 490 -16.37 -18.22 9.15
N HIS A 491 -16.81 -17.04 9.58
CA HIS A 491 -17.55 -16.09 8.73
C HIS A 491 -16.63 -15.18 7.90
N VAL A 492 -15.34 -15.18 8.18
CA VAL A 492 -14.32 -14.41 7.44
C VAL A 492 -13.35 -15.39 6.80
N GLU A 493 -12.98 -15.13 5.56
CA GLU A 493 -11.81 -15.74 4.92
C GLU A 493 -10.76 -14.69 4.58
N TRP A 494 -9.54 -15.18 4.37
CA TRP A 494 -8.39 -14.37 4.01
C TRP A 494 -7.93 -14.82 2.64
N ASP A 495 -7.98 -13.90 1.66
CA ASP A 495 -7.43 -14.16 0.33
C ASP A 495 -6.03 -13.60 0.25
N LYS A 496 -5.07 -14.43 -0.15
CA LYS A 496 -3.68 -14.00 -0.36
C LYS A 496 -3.51 -13.58 -1.82
N PHE A 497 -2.87 -12.44 -2.04
CA PHE A 497 -2.68 -11.88 -3.38
C PHE A 497 -1.32 -11.20 -3.52
N SER A 498 -0.82 -11.17 -4.74
CA SER A 498 0.32 -10.35 -5.17
C SER A 498 -0.21 -9.35 -6.18
N PHE A 499 0.30 -8.13 -6.18
CA PHE A 499 -0.20 -7.10 -7.09
C PHE A 499 0.89 -6.13 -7.51
N LEU A 500 0.65 -5.42 -8.61
CA LEU A 500 1.46 -4.33 -9.12
C LEU A 500 0.53 -3.30 -9.75
N VAL A 501 0.72 -2.04 -9.38
CA VAL A 501 0.03 -0.89 -9.97
C VAL A 501 1.07 0.01 -10.61
N VAL A 502 0.92 0.22 -11.91
CA VAL A 502 1.80 1.05 -12.72
C VAL A 502 0.99 2.23 -13.25
N ARG A 503 1.52 3.44 -13.12
CA ARG A 503 0.91 4.64 -13.74
C ARG A 503 1.81 5.13 -14.86
N LYS A 504 1.20 5.50 -15.99
CA LYS A 504 1.89 5.99 -17.18
C LYS A 504 2.28 7.45 -16.99
N GLY A 505 3.53 7.77 -17.29
CA GLY A 505 4.14 9.09 -17.07
C GLY A 505 4.90 9.23 -15.76
N VAL A 506 5.33 10.46 -15.50
CA VAL A 506 6.30 10.82 -14.46
C VAL A 506 5.70 10.69 -13.06
N GLY A 507 6.39 9.97 -12.18
CA GLY A 507 5.98 9.79 -10.78
C GLY A 507 6.62 10.75 -9.80
N PRO A 508 6.12 10.83 -8.55
CA PRO A 508 6.68 11.72 -7.52
C PRO A 508 8.16 11.46 -7.21
N ARG A 509 8.62 10.21 -7.19
CA ARG A 509 10.05 9.85 -6.98
C ARG A 509 10.99 10.30 -8.09
N GLN A 510 10.45 10.67 -9.26
CA GLN A 510 11.23 11.20 -10.38
C GLN A 510 11.15 12.73 -10.45
N LYS A 511 10.18 13.34 -9.76
CA LYS A 511 10.00 14.79 -9.64
C LYS A 511 10.78 15.37 -8.46
N TYR A 512 10.85 14.62 -7.36
CA TYR A 512 11.44 15.05 -6.09
C TYR A 512 12.52 14.05 -5.64
N ASP A 513 13.66 14.57 -5.17
CA ASP A 513 14.76 13.75 -4.68
C ASP A 513 14.50 13.22 -3.26
N LYS A 514 13.81 14.02 -2.43
CA LYS A 514 13.50 13.67 -1.03
C LYS A 514 12.01 13.81 -0.73
N GLU A 515 11.58 13.11 0.31
CA GLU A 515 10.21 13.21 0.85
C GLU A 515 9.85 14.65 1.26
N GLU A 516 10.80 15.39 1.81
CA GLU A 516 10.61 16.76 2.31
C GLU A 516 10.22 17.75 1.20
N ASP A 517 10.67 17.49 -0.03
CA ASP A 517 10.44 18.35 -1.20
C ASP A 517 9.04 18.11 -1.82
N ALA A 518 8.38 16.99 -1.49
CA ALA A 518 7.06 16.67 -1.99
C ALA A 518 5.98 17.51 -1.26
N PRO A 519 5.15 18.29 -1.97
CA PRO A 519 4.25 19.23 -1.34
C PRO A 519 3.05 18.53 -0.68
N THR A 520 2.48 17.51 -1.33
CA THR A 520 1.25 16.85 -0.84
C THR A 520 1.55 15.58 -0.05
N ALA A 521 0.66 15.20 0.87
CA ALA A 521 0.75 13.93 1.59
C ALA A 521 0.78 12.74 0.60
N ALA A 522 -0.06 12.79 -0.44
CA ALA A 522 -0.13 11.80 -1.53
C ALA A 522 1.26 11.56 -2.15
N GLU A 523 1.97 12.62 -2.51
CA GLU A 523 3.31 12.52 -3.11
C GLU A 523 4.37 12.06 -2.11
N LYS A 524 4.31 12.51 -0.84
CA LYS A 524 5.18 12.02 0.24
C LYS A 524 5.07 10.50 0.43
N SER A 525 3.88 9.93 0.22
CA SER A 525 3.68 8.48 0.37
C SER A 525 4.51 7.60 -0.57
N TYR A 526 5.04 8.17 -1.65
CA TYR A 526 5.91 7.46 -2.59
C TYR A 526 7.32 7.22 -2.06
N PHE A 527 7.71 7.89 -0.99
CA PHE A 527 9.00 7.72 -0.32
C PHE A 527 8.92 6.77 0.88
N TRP A 528 7.72 6.43 1.34
CA TRP A 528 7.53 5.59 2.51
C TRP A 528 7.78 4.10 2.23
N PRO A 529 8.57 3.42 3.07
CA PRO A 529 8.72 1.97 3.02
C PRO A 529 7.38 1.22 3.10
N ARG A 530 7.29 0.08 2.42
CA ARG A 530 6.14 -0.83 2.45
C ARG A 530 6.37 -1.95 3.45
N LEU A 531 5.40 -2.20 4.34
CA LEU A 531 5.42 -3.36 5.22
C LEU A 531 5.08 -4.64 4.43
N LEU A 532 6.06 -5.53 4.28
CA LEU A 532 5.91 -6.76 3.50
C LEU A 532 5.53 -7.97 4.34
N MET A 533 5.49 -7.84 5.67
CA MET A 533 5.09 -8.91 6.58
C MET A 533 4.14 -8.42 7.67
N PRO A 534 3.34 -9.31 8.28
CA PRO A 534 2.57 -8.99 9.47
C PRO A 534 3.47 -8.46 10.60
N PRO A 535 3.10 -7.33 11.23
CA PRO A 535 3.89 -6.77 12.32
C PRO A 535 3.88 -7.69 13.55
N ILE A 536 5.05 -7.95 14.12
CA ILE A 536 5.22 -8.78 15.32
C ILE A 536 5.14 -7.88 16.55
N LYS A 537 4.08 -8.06 17.34
CA LYS A 537 3.72 -7.19 18.46
C LYS A 537 4.10 -7.85 19.79
N ALA A 538 5.11 -7.31 20.47
CA ALA A 538 5.56 -7.76 21.79
C ALA A 538 5.33 -6.67 22.87
N GLY A 539 5.62 -6.98 24.13
CA GLY A 539 5.58 -6.00 25.23
C GLY A 539 6.60 -4.88 25.01
N GLY A 540 6.16 -3.63 24.97
CA GLY A 540 7.05 -2.46 24.85
C GLY A 540 7.77 -2.28 23.50
N HIS A 541 7.63 -3.20 22.54
CA HIS A 541 8.22 -3.08 21.20
C HIS A 541 7.40 -3.77 20.11
N THR A 542 7.65 -3.42 18.85
CA THR A 542 7.02 -4.03 17.67
C THR A 542 8.05 -4.14 16.56
N LEU A 543 8.15 -5.31 15.94
CA LEU A 543 9.02 -5.56 14.80
C LEU A 543 8.20 -5.44 13.52
N VAL A 544 8.70 -4.67 12.56
CA VAL A 544 8.07 -4.53 11.24
C VAL A 544 9.11 -4.79 10.17
N ASP A 545 8.79 -5.64 9.19
CA ASP A 545 9.65 -5.93 8.05
C ASP A 545 9.23 -5.05 6.88
N ALA A 546 10.12 -4.19 6.43
CA ALA A 546 9.82 -3.14 5.46
C ALA A 546 10.73 -3.22 4.25
N CYS A 547 10.13 -3.13 3.07
CA CYS A 547 10.83 -2.86 1.83
C CYS A 547 10.92 -1.35 1.63
N SER A 548 12.12 -0.85 1.35
CA SER A 548 12.43 0.57 1.29
C SER A 548 13.31 0.89 0.10
N ALA A 549 13.16 2.11 -0.43
CA ALA A 549 14.06 2.62 -1.43
C ALA A 549 15.51 2.70 -0.89
N PRO A 550 16.53 2.54 -1.76
CA PRO A 550 16.41 2.21 -3.17
C PRO A 550 16.05 0.74 -3.41
N ASN A 551 16.53 -0.23 -2.63
CA ASN A 551 16.33 -1.68 -2.87
C ASN A 551 16.59 -2.51 -1.60
N ASN A 552 16.13 -2.03 -0.44
CA ASN A 552 16.49 -2.61 0.84
C ASN A 552 15.27 -3.28 1.50
N PHE A 553 15.48 -4.48 2.05
CA PHE A 553 14.50 -5.19 2.86
C PHE A 553 15.05 -5.37 4.26
N GLU A 554 14.47 -4.66 5.23
CA GLU A 554 15.02 -4.55 6.58
C GLU A 554 13.97 -4.76 7.67
N ARG A 555 14.42 -5.23 8.83
CA ARG A 555 13.59 -5.35 10.02
C ARG A 555 13.78 -4.14 10.92
N LEU A 556 12.73 -3.36 11.09
CA LEU A 556 12.69 -2.21 11.99
C LEU A 556 12.18 -2.63 13.36
N SER A 557 12.96 -2.36 14.42
CA SER A 557 12.49 -2.50 15.80
C SER A 557 11.99 -1.16 16.34
N VAL A 558 10.69 -1.11 16.63
CA VAL A 558 9.99 0.08 17.11
C VAL A 558 9.70 -0.09 18.60
N SER A 559 10.50 0.53 19.47
CA SER A 559 10.32 0.45 20.92
C SER A 559 9.57 1.67 21.49
N LYS A 560 8.88 1.45 22.62
CA LYS A 560 8.21 2.49 23.41
C LYS A 560 9.20 3.44 24.08
N ALA A 561 10.39 2.95 24.42
CA ALA A 561 11.42 3.68 25.19
C ALA A 561 12.21 4.71 24.36
N LYS A 562 12.09 4.72 23.03
CA LYS A 562 12.81 5.65 22.15
C LYS A 562 12.04 6.97 21.95
N PRO A 563 12.73 8.10 21.71
CA PRO A 563 12.09 9.36 21.32
C PRO A 563 11.23 9.12 20.07
N HIS A 564 10.10 9.81 19.96
CA HIS A 564 8.97 9.58 19.04
C HIS A 564 7.92 8.56 19.52
N THR A 565 7.13 8.84 20.55
CA THR A 565 6.01 7.96 20.98
C THR A 565 4.99 7.68 19.86
N MET A 566 4.81 8.60 18.92
CA MET A 566 3.86 8.47 17.80
C MET A 566 4.12 7.25 16.91
N GLY A 567 5.35 7.05 16.43
CA GLY A 567 5.65 5.89 15.59
C GLY A 567 5.52 4.54 16.32
N TYR A 568 5.73 4.49 17.65
CA TYR A 568 5.41 3.29 18.43
C TYR A 568 3.89 3.05 18.49
N ARG A 569 3.09 4.08 18.75
CA ARG A 569 1.62 3.94 18.71
C ARG A 569 1.13 3.51 17.33
N PHE A 570 1.73 4.07 16.27
CA PHE A 570 1.43 3.71 14.89
C PHE A 570 1.81 2.26 14.59
N SER A 571 2.99 1.77 14.99
CA SER A 571 3.39 0.36 14.77
C SER A 571 2.46 -0.65 15.45
N ARG A 572 1.78 -0.27 16.53
CA ARG A 572 0.74 -1.11 17.16
C ARG A 572 -0.54 -1.21 16.33
N LYS A 573 -0.79 -0.25 15.43
CA LYS A 573 -2.00 -0.16 14.60
C LYS A 573 -1.82 -0.69 13.17
N VAL A 574 -0.61 -0.61 12.62
CA VAL A 574 -0.32 -1.07 11.25
C VAL A 574 -0.67 -2.55 11.04
N MET A 575 -0.92 -2.87 9.78
CA MET A 575 -1.20 -4.18 9.23
C MET A 575 -0.24 -4.50 8.07
N TRP A 576 -0.27 -5.75 7.63
CA TRP A 576 0.51 -6.21 6.48
C TRP A 576 0.09 -5.44 5.21
N GLY A 577 1.04 -4.80 4.53
CA GLY A 577 0.80 -3.97 3.34
C GLY A 577 0.66 -2.47 3.61
N ASP A 578 0.65 -2.01 4.86
CA ASP A 578 0.68 -0.57 5.17
C ASP A 578 2.03 0.06 4.81
N LEU A 579 2.04 1.39 4.74
CA LEU A 579 3.26 2.19 4.59
C LEU A 579 3.83 2.57 5.95
N TRP A 580 5.14 2.74 6.01
CA TRP A 580 5.87 3.14 7.20
C TRP A 580 6.48 4.53 7.04
N ARG A 581 5.77 5.57 7.50
CA ARG A 581 6.20 6.98 7.33
C ARG A 581 7.15 7.53 8.41
N PHE A 582 7.60 6.71 9.35
CA PHE A 582 8.41 7.17 10.48
C PHE A 582 9.90 6.88 10.27
N PRO A 583 10.81 7.68 10.86
CA PRO A 583 12.24 7.43 10.77
C PRO A 583 12.65 6.03 11.21
N LYS A 584 13.72 5.50 10.60
CA LYS A 584 14.30 4.19 10.92
C LYS A 584 14.87 4.22 12.35
N ARG A 585 14.28 3.48 13.30
CA ARG A 585 14.62 3.58 14.74
C ARG A 585 15.75 2.68 15.23
N VAL A 586 15.77 1.44 14.76
CA VAL A 586 16.83 0.46 14.96
C VAL A 586 16.74 -0.47 13.77
N ASN A 587 17.78 -0.42 12.94
CA ASN A 587 17.90 -1.34 11.83
C ASN A 587 18.53 -2.64 12.35
N ARG A 588 17.77 -3.73 12.37
CA ARG A 588 18.38 -5.06 12.37
C ARG A 588 18.49 -5.47 10.91
N ARG A 589 19.72 -5.40 10.38
CA ARG A 589 20.01 -5.62 8.95
C ARG A 589 19.45 -6.94 8.42
N ASN A 590 19.34 -7.96 9.28
CA ASN A 590 18.91 -9.28 8.86
C ASN A 590 17.41 -9.48 9.14
N ALA A 591 16.55 -8.95 8.26
CA ALA A 591 15.23 -9.54 8.08
C ALA A 591 15.44 -10.93 7.45
N ARG A 592 15.54 -11.97 8.30
CA ARG A 592 15.67 -13.40 7.92
C ARG A 592 16.88 -13.78 7.03
N GLU A 593 17.96 -12.97 7.00
CA GLU A 593 19.22 -13.27 6.28
C GLU A 593 19.03 -13.58 4.78
N TYR A 594 18.15 -12.82 4.12
CA TYR A 594 17.87 -13.09 2.72
C TYR A 594 19.03 -12.73 1.79
N VAL A 595 19.67 -11.56 1.88
CA VAL A 595 20.65 -11.15 0.86
C VAL A 595 22.03 -11.77 1.13
N PRO A 596 22.60 -12.60 0.23
CA PRO A 596 23.96 -13.10 0.37
C PRO A 596 24.95 -11.93 0.45
N GLU A 597 25.99 -12.06 1.26
CA GLU A 597 26.92 -10.95 1.52
C GLU A 597 27.59 -10.43 0.23
N GLU A 598 27.84 -11.32 -0.74
CA GLU A 598 28.35 -10.94 -2.06
C GLU A 598 27.37 -10.06 -2.84
N THR A 599 26.09 -10.47 -2.91
CA THR A 599 25.03 -9.69 -3.56
C THR A 599 24.85 -8.34 -2.89
N LYS A 600 24.93 -8.30 -1.55
CA LYS A 600 24.84 -7.06 -0.78
C LYS A 600 25.99 -6.10 -1.11
N ARG A 601 27.24 -6.58 -1.15
CA ARG A 601 28.41 -5.78 -1.55
C ARG A 601 28.27 -5.23 -2.98
N HIS A 602 27.71 -6.03 -3.90
CA HIS A 602 27.43 -5.58 -5.25
C HIS A 602 26.35 -4.49 -5.29
N LEU A 603 25.26 -4.68 -4.57
CA LEU A 603 24.18 -3.67 -4.48
C LEU A 603 24.63 -2.38 -3.83
N GLU A 604 25.48 -2.46 -2.81
CA GLU A 604 26.14 -1.30 -2.21
C GLU A 604 27.03 -0.57 -3.23
N ARG A 605 27.73 -1.29 -4.12
CA ARG A 605 28.51 -0.70 -5.22
C ARG A 605 27.61 0.03 -6.22
N LEU A 606 26.49 -0.56 -6.63
CA LEU A 606 25.52 0.07 -7.53
C LEU A 606 24.87 1.31 -6.89
N ALA A 607 24.49 1.21 -5.61
CA ALA A 607 23.93 2.33 -4.87
C ALA A 607 24.95 3.47 -4.71
N LYS A 608 26.22 3.15 -4.45
CA LYS A 608 27.32 4.12 -4.38
C LYS A 608 27.53 4.80 -5.73
N LYS A 609 27.55 4.05 -6.84
CA LYS A 609 27.65 4.59 -8.19
C LYS A 609 26.46 5.49 -8.55
N ALA A 610 25.23 5.10 -8.18
CA ALA A 610 24.05 5.93 -8.36
C ALA A 610 24.13 7.23 -7.54
N TYR A 611 24.60 7.15 -6.29
CA TYR A 611 24.82 8.31 -5.42
C TYR A 611 25.91 9.24 -5.96
N GLU A 612 27.02 8.69 -6.43
CA GLU A 612 28.11 9.43 -7.09
C GLU A 612 27.64 10.09 -8.40
N ASN A 613 26.77 9.45 -9.18
CA ASN A 613 26.19 10.05 -10.38
C ASN A 613 25.21 11.20 -10.06
N ILE A 614 24.50 11.11 -8.93
CA ILE A 614 23.62 12.17 -8.43
C ILE A 614 24.46 13.35 -7.91
N ARG A 615 25.57 13.07 -7.22
CA ARG A 615 26.47 14.08 -6.64
C ARG A 615 27.39 14.71 -7.69
N GLY A 616 27.89 13.92 -8.63
CA GLY A 616 28.81 14.29 -9.70
C GLY A 616 28.18 15.10 -10.84
N LYS A 617 26.87 15.35 -10.81
CA LYS A 617 26.22 16.34 -11.68
C LYS A 617 26.29 17.79 -11.15
N LYS A 618 26.85 18.02 -9.96
CA LYS A 618 27.05 19.37 -9.40
C LYS A 618 28.43 19.98 -9.64
N ASP A 619 29.43 19.19 -10.04
CA ASP A 619 30.82 19.66 -10.12
C ASP A 619 31.36 19.56 -11.56
N HIS A 620 30.73 20.27 -12.51
CA HIS A 620 31.48 20.75 -13.67
C HIS A 620 31.98 22.15 -13.32
N GLU A 621 33.28 22.31 -13.04
CA GLU A 621 34.13 23.47 -13.44
C GLU A 621 35.42 23.58 -12.61
N LYS A 622 36.55 23.54 -13.33
CA LYS A 622 37.87 24.18 -13.10
C LYS A 622 38.61 23.99 -11.76
N GLY A 623 39.83 23.46 -11.86
CA GLY A 623 40.88 23.69 -10.87
C GLY A 623 42.04 22.69 -10.89
N THR A 624 42.87 22.72 -11.93
CA THR A 624 44.23 22.13 -11.89
C THR A 624 45.17 23.00 -11.06
N THR A 625 45.85 22.42 -10.06
CA THR A 625 47.26 22.68 -9.63
C THR A 625 47.64 21.59 -8.61
N LYS A 626 48.57 20.67 -8.90
CA LYS A 626 50.06 20.72 -8.86
C LYS A 626 50.63 20.82 -7.43
N GLU A 627 51.65 19.98 -7.19
CA GLU A 627 52.39 19.71 -5.93
C GLU A 627 51.67 18.62 -5.09
N GLU A 628 52.16 17.39 -4.88
CA GLU A 628 53.54 16.92 -4.68
C GLU A 628 53.66 15.45 -5.13
N PHE A 629 54.31 15.20 -6.26
CA PHE A 629 55.06 13.95 -6.50
C PHE A 629 56.40 14.41 -7.06
N LYS A 630 57.26 14.83 -6.12
CA LYS A 630 58.71 14.88 -6.33
C LYS A 630 59.23 13.44 -6.34
N ASP A 631 60.31 13.27 -7.07
CA ASP A 631 61.16 12.09 -7.15
C ASP A 631 60.78 11.09 -8.24
N GLU A 632 61.10 11.48 -9.48
CA GLU A 632 61.95 10.65 -10.33
C GLU A 632 62.64 11.57 -11.36
N LYS A 633 63.87 11.98 -11.01
CA LYS A 633 64.78 12.71 -11.88
C LYS A 633 66.00 11.82 -12.13
N GLN A 634 66.21 11.44 -13.38
CA GLN A 634 67.48 11.26 -14.11
C GLN A 634 67.14 10.57 -15.44
N GLU A 635 66.92 11.33 -16.52
CA GLU A 635 67.93 11.76 -17.53
C GLU A 635 68.53 10.55 -18.27
N GLU A 636 68.61 10.44 -19.60
CA GLU A 636 68.26 11.15 -20.86
C GLU A 636 68.96 10.30 -21.98
N PRO A 637 68.99 10.61 -23.31
CA PRO A 637 68.12 11.44 -24.15
C PRO A 637 67.76 10.81 -25.54
N LEU A 638 66.74 11.43 -26.17
CA LEU A 638 66.58 11.76 -27.60
C LEU A 638 66.87 10.73 -28.71
N HIS A 639 65.85 10.40 -29.51
CA HIS A 639 65.90 10.69 -30.96
C HIS A 639 64.50 10.84 -31.61
N TYR A 640 64.35 11.92 -32.37
CA TYR A 640 63.20 12.24 -33.22
C TYR A 640 63.14 11.38 -34.50
N GLY A 641 61.93 11.00 -34.91
CA GLY A 641 61.48 11.02 -36.32
C GLY A 641 61.52 9.71 -37.11
N LYS A 642 60.38 9.03 -37.24
CA LYS A 642 59.52 9.03 -38.45
C LYS A 642 58.21 8.29 -38.16
#